data_AF-A0A7Y5GWU5-F1
#
_entry.id   AF-A0A7Y5GWU5-F1
#
_cell.length_a   1.000
_cell.length_b   1.000
_cell.length_c   1.000
_cell.angle_alpha   90.00
_cell.angle_beta   90.00
_cell.angle_gamma   90.00
#
_symmetry.space_group_name_H-M   'P 1'
#
loop_
_entity.id
_entity.type
_entity.pdbx_description
1 polymer ?
#
loop_
_entity_poly.entity_id
_entity_poly.type
_entity_poly.pdbx_seq_one_letter_code
_entity_poly.pdbx_strand_id
1 'polypeptide(L)'
;MLSEQRNRVLSSLCRRFGCLLAFLVLVTACSEETTKTVEVEVEKARVAISGDYSVEVGKTITLTATTVAGTDASYTWTSNDTAIATVAEDGTVTGVAAGTAIITATGVDSGLSSDRGVVVTEEGSVIPPDPRVSIAGGYAVAVGNTSTLTASTTDGVDATYSWASSDDTIATVADGVVTGVKAGEVVITATGDDTGAVGEHPVVVVSEGGDPGEPVVVLDGDYVVQMGETTTLTAETVNGTDSGYDWVSSDENVATVAEGVVTAVAPGQAVITATGKDTGAEGKIGIVVVESVVEPVVTVEIEGEYLLKQGETSQLTATTFNGTDSGYIWSSSATDVASVENGLVHGDGIGEAVITAVGIDTGAVGKIGMVVIGSGPALPPQHEEWQGSAHADTTAEAFNNWNDDGAVPASCAKCHSEGGYLDYLGADGSPAGTVEAPAALGTTVTCLTCHNAKAVELSAVAFPSGVVVEDLGPDARCIACHQGRSSGPTVEKKIVDLALADDDVTNDTLTFQNIHYFAAAATKFGSTAKGGYEYAGQYYTPKFDHVPGMDTCINCHNQHTLEVRVGVCGDCHTGATSVAALDDLRMFGSTGDYDGDGNTTEGLRDEVAGLGATLLVAIQKYAKDKLGKEIAYSDSTHPYFFIDTNKNGTAETDEAVSANKYSPFSPRLLRATYNYQIWKKDPGAFAHNGKYIVQLLHDSIADLNSALTEPVAFAGERGDGGHFDGDSQPWRNWDSSGTVPANCSKCHTGAGFQDFVTYGVTTPHQPDHGLACTTCHTSMPGFELVKVDKVVYPSTVTITDPGNSSNICATCHSGREAKASIDTAISTNKLSFKNIHYLPAAATVQGADAHVGYEYDGKTYAGKTTHIGGAECMSCHSGIATNHSFSVFDNAAKCSTCHGTTDIKSYRMGSVLDYDGDKNTTEGLGDELSTLAELVYEQMQTVAAAAGKPILYNEASYPYFFADTNGNGVLDPDEAVSANSYKNWTPELLKASFNFQFYHKEPGAYAHNFKYMGQLLFDSYENLGGDIANLKRP
;
A
#
# COMPACT_ATOMS: atom_id res chain seq x y z
N MET A 1 17.75 -55.64 18.60
CA MET A 1 16.59 -56.46 18.17
C MET A 1 15.54 -55.49 17.63
N LEU A 2 15.23 -55.60 16.32
CA LEU A 2 14.17 -54.91 15.57
C LEU A 2 14.21 -53.36 15.63
N SER A 3 14.65 -52.59 14.61
CA SER A 3 15.09 -52.88 13.26
C SER A 3 16.16 -51.83 12.86
N GLU A 4 17.41 -52.27 12.88
CA GLU A 4 18.46 -51.73 12.00
C GLU A 4 18.34 -52.40 10.62
N GLN A 5 18.78 -51.69 9.58
CA GLN A 5 19.03 -52.11 8.17
C GLN A 5 18.04 -51.58 7.11
N ARG A 6 18.35 -50.40 6.54
CA ARG A 6 18.92 -50.27 5.17
C ARG A 6 19.13 -48.79 4.81
N ASN A 7 20.21 -48.23 5.34
CA ASN A 7 21.02 -47.26 4.61
C ASN A 7 21.71 -48.02 3.46
N ARG A 8 21.49 -47.62 2.19
CA ARG A 8 22.49 -47.69 1.10
C ARG A 8 21.92 -47.19 -0.24
N VAL A 9 22.71 -46.31 -0.84
CA VAL A 9 22.68 -45.80 -2.23
C VAL A 9 21.73 -44.63 -2.48
N LEU A 10 22.28 -43.41 -2.36
CA LEU A 10 22.04 -42.31 -3.30
C LEU A 10 23.11 -41.22 -3.04
N SER A 11 24.36 -41.54 -3.41
CA SER A 11 25.39 -40.55 -3.63
C SER A 11 26.04 -40.79 -5.00
N SER A 12 25.87 -39.78 -5.87
CA SER A 12 26.77 -39.34 -6.94
C SER A 12 27.21 -40.32 -8.04
N LEU A 13 26.88 -40.04 -9.31
CA LEU A 13 27.84 -39.50 -10.30
C LEU A 13 27.23 -39.46 -11.72
N CYS A 14 27.30 -38.29 -12.34
CA CYS A 14 27.76 -38.03 -13.72
C CYS A 14 27.10 -38.71 -14.94
N ARG A 15 26.64 -37.82 -15.84
CA ARG A 15 26.94 -37.75 -17.30
C ARG A 15 26.15 -38.65 -18.28
N ARG A 16 25.51 -37.93 -19.21
CA ARG A 16 25.59 -38.06 -20.70
C ARG A 16 24.58 -38.96 -21.46
N PHE A 17 23.91 -38.32 -22.44
CA PHE A 17 23.19 -38.85 -23.64
C PHE A 17 21.85 -39.57 -23.39
N GLY A 18 20.79 -39.51 -24.21
CA GLY A 18 20.52 -38.98 -25.55
C GLY A 18 19.08 -39.34 -25.98
N CYS A 19 18.61 -38.76 -27.08
CA CYS A 19 17.25 -38.66 -27.66
C CYS A 19 16.39 -39.93 -27.95
N LEU A 20 15.13 -39.63 -28.37
CA LEU A 20 14.12 -40.38 -29.17
C LEU A 20 12.96 -41.09 -28.45
N LEU A 21 11.72 -40.71 -28.80
CA LEU A 21 10.80 -41.61 -29.53
C LEU A 21 9.60 -40.84 -30.15
N ALA A 22 9.41 -41.03 -31.45
CA ALA A 22 8.25 -40.65 -32.27
C ALA A 22 7.78 -41.91 -33.02
N PHE A 23 6.47 -42.19 -33.10
CA PHE A 23 5.81 -43.18 -33.98
C PHE A 23 4.26 -42.98 -33.85
N LEU A 24 3.35 -43.03 -34.83
CA LEU A 24 3.38 -43.14 -36.30
C LEU A 24 1.91 -43.15 -36.87
N VAL A 25 1.67 -42.40 -37.96
CA VAL A 25 0.87 -42.66 -39.21
C VAL A 25 -0.67 -42.86 -39.24
N LEU A 26 -1.33 -41.88 -39.92
CA LEU A 26 -2.22 -41.95 -41.10
C LEU A 26 -2.99 -43.25 -41.44
N VAL A 27 -4.33 -43.17 -41.57
CA VAL A 27 -5.13 -43.83 -42.62
C VAL A 27 -6.43 -43.02 -42.88
N THR A 28 -6.67 -42.63 -44.14
CA THR A 28 -7.96 -42.16 -44.69
C THR A 28 -8.57 -43.24 -45.58
N ALA A 29 -9.88 -43.52 -45.46
CA ALA A 29 -10.82 -43.78 -46.58
C ALA A 29 -12.26 -44.07 -46.08
N CYS A 30 -13.24 -43.49 -46.80
CA CYS A 30 -14.72 -43.60 -46.75
C CYS A 30 -15.28 -45.04 -46.62
N SER A 31 -16.54 -45.31 -46.25
CA SER A 31 -17.84 -44.63 -46.47
C SER A 31 -18.91 -45.15 -45.49
N GLU A 32 -19.99 -44.41 -45.21
CA GLU A 32 -21.40 -44.88 -45.31
C GLU A 32 -22.44 -43.80 -44.92
N GLU A 33 -23.63 -43.97 -45.49
CA GLU A 33 -24.72 -43.01 -45.69
C GLU A 33 -25.52 -42.58 -44.45
N THR A 34 -26.02 -41.35 -44.57
CA THR A 34 -26.90 -40.55 -43.70
C THR A 34 -28.35 -41.05 -43.59
N THR A 35 -28.87 -41.09 -42.36
CA THR A 35 -30.31 -40.94 -42.04
C THR A 35 -30.57 -39.55 -41.47
N LYS A 36 -31.51 -38.81 -42.08
CA LYS A 36 -31.89 -37.43 -41.73
C LYS A 36 -32.95 -37.41 -40.62
N THR A 37 -32.62 -36.81 -39.48
CA THR A 37 -33.59 -36.31 -38.48
C THR A 37 -33.90 -34.84 -38.77
N VAL A 38 -35.19 -34.47 -38.74
CA VAL A 38 -35.64 -33.08 -38.82
C VAL A 38 -35.59 -32.51 -37.41
N GLU A 39 -34.68 -31.58 -37.17
CA GLU A 39 -34.64 -30.77 -35.96
C GLU A 39 -35.62 -29.61 -36.11
N VAL A 40 -36.57 -29.50 -35.19
CA VAL A 40 -37.35 -28.29 -34.97
C VAL A 40 -36.48 -27.40 -34.09
N GLU A 41 -36.04 -26.28 -34.64
CA GLU A 41 -35.24 -25.30 -33.89
C GLU A 41 -36.15 -24.63 -32.86
N VAL A 42 -35.91 -24.92 -31.59
CA VAL A 42 -36.60 -24.27 -30.46
C VAL A 42 -35.89 -22.95 -30.21
N GLU A 43 -36.63 -21.83 -30.30
CA GLU A 43 -36.11 -20.50 -30.04
C GLU A 43 -35.41 -20.46 -28.67
N LYS A 44 -34.16 -20.02 -28.64
CA LYS A 44 -33.35 -20.01 -27.42
C LYS A 44 -33.81 -18.88 -26.50
N ALA A 45 -33.98 -19.20 -25.22
CA ALA A 45 -34.30 -18.23 -24.19
C ALA A 45 -33.23 -17.12 -24.12
N ARG A 46 -33.66 -15.85 -24.13
CA ARG A 46 -32.79 -14.67 -24.05
C ARG A 46 -33.50 -13.50 -23.36
N VAL A 47 -32.71 -12.55 -22.85
CA VAL A 47 -33.22 -11.26 -22.35
C VAL A 47 -33.10 -10.21 -23.46
N ALA A 48 -34.12 -9.39 -23.63
CA ALA A 48 -34.15 -8.27 -24.56
C ALA A 48 -34.43 -6.97 -23.80
N ILE A 49 -33.68 -5.91 -24.11
CA ILE A 49 -33.86 -4.56 -23.55
C ILE A 49 -34.50 -3.67 -24.62
N SER A 50 -35.52 -2.90 -24.22
CA SER A 50 -36.24 -1.95 -25.06
C SER A 50 -36.33 -0.59 -24.36
N GLY A 51 -36.49 0.49 -25.14
CA GLY A 51 -36.54 1.86 -24.62
C GLY A 51 -35.60 2.78 -25.41
N ASP A 52 -35.59 4.06 -25.03
CA ASP A 52 -34.74 5.07 -25.67
C ASP A 52 -33.25 4.70 -25.51
N TYR A 53 -32.39 5.15 -26.42
CA TYR A 53 -30.94 4.91 -26.37
C TYR A 53 -30.16 6.20 -26.15
N SER A 54 -30.83 7.34 -25.99
CA SER A 54 -30.18 8.62 -25.73
C SER A 54 -30.89 9.39 -24.63
N VAL A 55 -30.13 10.08 -23.79
CA VAL A 55 -30.66 10.92 -22.71
C VAL A 55 -29.82 12.19 -22.57
N GLU A 56 -30.45 13.36 -22.44
CA GLU A 56 -29.70 14.58 -22.14
C GLU A 56 -29.20 14.57 -20.70
N VAL A 57 -28.07 15.26 -20.44
CA VAL A 57 -27.55 15.45 -19.08
C VAL A 57 -28.66 16.00 -18.15
N GLY A 58 -28.87 15.31 -17.04
CA GLY A 58 -29.90 15.65 -16.05
C GLY A 58 -31.33 15.23 -16.41
N LYS A 59 -31.56 14.56 -17.55
CA LYS A 59 -32.84 13.94 -17.91
C LYS A 59 -32.82 12.44 -17.64
N THR A 60 -34.00 11.84 -17.73
CA THR A 60 -34.20 10.41 -17.52
C THR A 60 -34.95 9.78 -18.70
N ILE A 61 -34.55 8.57 -19.05
CA ILE A 61 -35.28 7.66 -19.94
C ILE A 61 -35.56 6.37 -19.18
N THR A 62 -36.50 5.54 -19.63
CA THR A 62 -36.80 4.26 -18.99
C THR A 62 -36.56 3.12 -19.96
N LEU A 63 -35.71 2.17 -19.55
CA LEU A 63 -35.49 0.92 -20.25
C LEU A 63 -36.37 -0.18 -19.66
N THR A 64 -36.88 -1.06 -20.51
CA THR A 64 -37.71 -2.21 -20.14
C THR A 64 -37.05 -3.49 -20.63
N ALA A 65 -36.85 -4.45 -19.73
CA ALA A 65 -36.33 -5.77 -20.06
C ALA A 65 -37.46 -6.81 -20.15
N THR A 66 -37.37 -7.72 -21.12
CA THR A 66 -38.30 -8.86 -21.27
C THR A 66 -37.54 -10.14 -21.62
N THR A 67 -37.99 -11.29 -21.09
CA THR A 67 -37.42 -12.61 -21.41
C THR A 67 -38.22 -13.26 -22.54
N VAL A 68 -37.54 -13.48 -23.67
CA VAL A 68 -38.08 -14.17 -24.84
C VAL A 68 -37.86 -15.67 -24.68
N ALA A 69 -38.85 -16.50 -25.04
CA ALA A 69 -38.82 -17.95 -24.90
C ALA A 69 -38.48 -18.47 -23.46
N GLY A 70 -38.90 -17.72 -22.43
CA GLY A 70 -38.70 -18.01 -21.01
C GLY A 70 -39.56 -17.09 -20.12
N THR A 71 -39.31 -17.05 -18.82
CA THR A 71 -39.97 -16.13 -17.87
C THR A 71 -39.01 -15.71 -16.77
N ASP A 72 -38.98 -14.42 -16.45
CA ASP A 72 -38.31 -13.86 -15.28
C ASP A 72 -39.30 -13.00 -14.48
N ALA A 73 -39.29 -13.14 -13.16
CA ALA A 73 -40.17 -12.37 -12.27
C ALA A 73 -39.72 -10.91 -12.11
N SER A 74 -38.43 -10.62 -12.25
CA SER A 74 -37.84 -9.27 -12.23
C SER A 74 -36.44 -9.26 -12.85
N TYR A 75 -35.86 -8.07 -13.05
CA TYR A 75 -34.52 -7.89 -13.61
C TYR A 75 -33.65 -7.02 -12.69
N THR A 76 -32.34 -7.29 -12.65
CA THR A 76 -31.35 -6.41 -12.04
C THR A 76 -30.65 -5.59 -13.11
N TRP A 77 -30.46 -4.29 -12.86
CA TRP A 77 -29.88 -3.34 -13.80
C TRP A 77 -28.53 -2.81 -13.29
N THR A 78 -27.56 -2.68 -14.18
CA THR A 78 -26.23 -2.09 -13.87
C THR A 78 -25.75 -1.20 -15.00
N SER A 79 -25.05 -0.11 -14.68
CA SER A 79 -24.34 0.71 -15.65
C SER A 79 -22.84 0.46 -15.51
N ASN A 80 -22.12 0.31 -16.62
CA ASN A 80 -20.66 0.17 -16.61
C ASN A 80 -19.93 1.49 -16.29
N ASP A 81 -20.60 2.64 -16.48
CA ASP A 81 -20.07 3.96 -16.21
C ASP A 81 -21.18 4.88 -15.67
N THR A 82 -21.30 4.90 -14.34
CA THR A 82 -22.28 5.72 -13.62
C THR A 82 -21.95 7.21 -13.63
N ALA A 83 -20.73 7.60 -14.02
CA ALA A 83 -20.38 9.00 -14.23
C ALA A 83 -20.93 9.53 -15.57
N ILE A 84 -21.21 8.64 -16.53
CA ILE A 84 -21.89 8.97 -17.78
C ILE A 84 -23.41 8.77 -17.64
N ALA A 85 -23.89 7.59 -17.20
CA ALA A 85 -25.31 7.35 -16.97
C ALA A 85 -25.56 6.40 -15.79
N THR A 86 -26.50 6.73 -14.90
CA THR A 86 -26.94 5.83 -13.82
C THR A 86 -28.23 5.10 -14.21
N VAL A 87 -28.48 3.89 -13.68
CA VAL A 87 -29.73 3.15 -13.88
C VAL A 87 -30.31 2.71 -12.53
N ALA A 88 -31.61 2.91 -12.34
CA ALA A 88 -32.35 2.51 -11.14
C ALA A 88 -32.90 1.08 -11.25
N GLU A 89 -33.39 0.52 -10.14
CA GLU A 89 -33.91 -0.86 -10.09
C GLU A 89 -35.11 -1.12 -11.02
N ASP A 90 -35.85 -0.07 -11.38
CA ASP A 90 -36.99 -0.15 -12.30
C ASP A 90 -36.61 0.03 -13.79
N GLY A 91 -35.31 0.15 -14.09
CA GLY A 91 -34.80 0.38 -15.45
C GLY A 91 -34.74 1.85 -15.86
N THR A 92 -35.02 2.80 -14.95
CA THR A 92 -34.90 4.24 -15.24
C THR A 92 -33.42 4.66 -15.31
N VAL A 93 -32.98 5.14 -16.48
CA VAL A 93 -31.63 5.62 -16.75
C VAL A 93 -31.57 7.15 -16.66
N THR A 94 -30.64 7.70 -15.89
CA THR A 94 -30.40 9.14 -15.75
C THR A 94 -29.07 9.51 -16.39
N GLY A 95 -29.08 10.45 -17.34
CA GLY A 95 -27.87 11.00 -17.95
C GLY A 95 -27.12 11.90 -16.96
N VAL A 96 -25.83 11.62 -16.73
CA VAL A 96 -24.99 12.34 -15.76
C VAL A 96 -23.97 13.24 -16.44
N ALA A 97 -23.30 12.77 -17.50
CA ALA A 97 -22.36 13.57 -18.30
C ALA A 97 -22.33 13.05 -19.75
N ALA A 98 -22.04 13.93 -20.72
CA ALA A 98 -22.03 13.51 -22.12
C ALA A 98 -21.00 12.40 -22.39
N GLY A 99 -21.40 11.37 -23.13
CA GLY A 99 -20.62 10.14 -23.31
C GLY A 99 -21.49 8.95 -23.69
N THR A 100 -20.98 7.73 -23.62
CA THR A 100 -21.77 6.51 -23.82
C THR A 100 -21.54 5.55 -22.67
N ALA A 101 -22.63 5.09 -22.06
CA ALA A 101 -22.63 4.07 -21.01
C ALA A 101 -23.36 2.82 -21.51
N ILE A 102 -22.94 1.64 -21.06
CA ILE A 102 -23.60 0.36 -21.33
C ILE A 102 -24.44 0.01 -20.11
N ILE A 103 -25.74 -0.17 -20.34
CA ILE A 103 -26.72 -0.58 -19.35
C ILE A 103 -27.05 -2.06 -19.54
N THR A 104 -26.76 -2.87 -18.53
CA THR A 104 -26.99 -4.32 -18.54
C THR A 104 -28.23 -4.67 -17.73
N ALA A 105 -29.13 -5.48 -18.29
CA ALA A 105 -30.24 -6.11 -17.57
C ALA A 105 -29.99 -7.60 -17.41
N THR A 106 -30.12 -8.13 -16.20
CA THR A 106 -30.00 -9.56 -15.90
C THR A 106 -31.31 -10.10 -15.34
N GLY A 107 -31.86 -11.15 -15.95
CA GLY A 107 -33.04 -11.84 -15.43
C GLY A 107 -32.74 -12.55 -14.11
N VAL A 108 -33.53 -12.27 -13.06
CA VAL A 108 -33.27 -12.79 -11.71
C VAL A 108 -33.46 -14.32 -11.63
N ASP A 109 -34.37 -14.89 -12.42
CA ASP A 109 -34.66 -16.32 -12.40
C ASP A 109 -33.77 -17.08 -13.42
N SER A 110 -33.57 -16.51 -14.61
CA SER A 110 -32.84 -17.14 -15.70
C SER A 110 -31.32 -16.94 -15.64
N GLY A 111 -30.86 -15.87 -14.99
CA GLY A 111 -29.44 -15.47 -14.96
C GLY A 111 -28.88 -15.02 -16.30
N LEU A 112 -29.73 -14.88 -17.32
CA LEU A 112 -29.36 -14.40 -18.65
C LEU A 112 -29.26 -12.87 -18.63
N SER A 113 -28.28 -12.32 -19.34
CA SER A 113 -28.05 -10.89 -19.42
C SER A 113 -28.12 -10.38 -20.86
N SER A 114 -28.47 -9.10 -21.00
CA SER A 114 -28.42 -8.36 -22.25
C SER A 114 -27.91 -6.95 -21.96
N ASP A 115 -27.24 -6.35 -22.94
CA ASP A 115 -26.59 -5.04 -22.82
C ASP A 115 -27.25 -4.04 -23.77
N ARG A 116 -27.34 -2.78 -23.34
CA ARG A 116 -27.86 -1.67 -24.13
C ARG A 116 -26.95 -0.45 -24.00
N GLY A 117 -26.40 0.00 -25.12
CA GLY A 117 -25.69 1.29 -25.16
C GLY A 117 -26.67 2.45 -24.99
N VAL A 118 -26.34 3.38 -24.09
CA VAL A 118 -27.05 4.64 -23.86
C VAL A 118 -26.09 5.80 -24.06
N VAL A 119 -26.42 6.69 -25.00
CA VAL A 119 -25.64 7.90 -25.32
C VAL A 119 -26.19 9.07 -24.50
N VAL A 120 -25.33 9.67 -23.69
CA VAL A 120 -25.66 10.88 -22.94
C VAL A 120 -25.16 12.10 -23.71
N THR A 121 -26.02 13.10 -23.89
CA THR A 121 -25.71 14.30 -24.67
C THR A 121 -25.82 15.58 -23.83
N GLU A 122 -25.00 16.58 -24.14
CA GLU A 122 -25.09 17.90 -23.50
C GLU A 122 -26.40 18.62 -23.87
N GLU A 123 -26.93 19.45 -22.96
CA GLU A 123 -28.15 20.22 -23.17
C GLU A 123 -28.00 21.13 -24.41
N GLY A 124 -28.75 20.83 -25.48
CA GLY A 124 -28.71 21.57 -26.76
C GLY A 124 -27.77 21.03 -27.83
N SER A 125 -27.15 19.85 -27.65
CA SER A 125 -26.39 19.15 -28.69
C SER A 125 -27.31 18.43 -29.70
N VAL A 126 -26.87 18.31 -30.96
CA VAL A 126 -27.62 17.55 -31.98
C VAL A 126 -27.52 16.06 -31.63
N ILE A 127 -28.66 15.44 -31.33
CA ILE A 127 -28.74 14.01 -31.00
C ILE A 127 -28.32 13.21 -32.26
N PRO A 128 -27.45 12.20 -32.15
CA PRO A 128 -27.20 11.30 -33.27
C PRO A 128 -28.52 10.69 -33.76
N PRO A 129 -28.74 10.53 -35.06
CA PRO A 129 -30.00 10.01 -35.58
C PRO A 129 -30.29 8.60 -35.06
N ASP A 130 -31.57 8.32 -34.78
CA ASP A 130 -32.01 6.99 -34.34
C ASP A 130 -31.57 5.91 -35.33
N PRO A 131 -31.09 4.75 -34.86
CA PRO A 131 -30.81 3.63 -35.74
C PRO A 131 -32.10 3.24 -36.46
N ARG A 132 -32.01 3.05 -37.78
CA ARG A 132 -33.16 2.77 -38.65
C ARG A 132 -32.91 1.52 -39.45
N VAL A 133 -33.84 0.57 -39.37
CA VAL A 133 -33.83 -0.60 -40.25
C VAL A 133 -34.65 -0.30 -41.50
N SER A 134 -34.03 -0.47 -42.67
CA SER A 134 -34.66 -0.37 -43.97
C SER A 134 -34.77 -1.74 -44.62
N ILE A 135 -35.95 -2.08 -45.15
CA ILE A 135 -36.24 -3.38 -45.79
C ILE A 135 -36.45 -3.21 -47.30
N ALA A 136 -35.54 -3.75 -48.11
CA ALA A 136 -35.58 -3.69 -49.57
C ALA A 136 -35.96 -5.04 -50.19
N GLY A 137 -36.87 -5.04 -51.16
CA GLY A 137 -37.25 -6.23 -51.92
C GLY A 137 -38.60 -6.08 -52.63
N GLY A 138 -39.11 -7.18 -53.18
CA GLY A 138 -40.32 -7.16 -54.01
C GLY A 138 -41.63 -7.10 -53.22
N TYR A 139 -42.47 -6.12 -53.55
CA TYR A 139 -43.78 -5.84 -52.93
C TYR A 139 -44.91 -6.80 -53.32
N ALA A 140 -44.70 -7.75 -54.22
CA ALA A 140 -45.71 -8.70 -54.65
C ALA A 140 -45.18 -10.13 -54.73
N VAL A 141 -46.00 -11.09 -54.27
CA VAL A 141 -45.69 -12.52 -54.35
C VAL A 141 -46.94 -13.30 -54.74
N ALA A 142 -46.86 -14.16 -55.75
CA ALA A 142 -48.00 -15.02 -56.08
C ALA A 142 -48.17 -16.12 -55.02
N VAL A 143 -49.41 -16.56 -54.78
CA VAL A 143 -49.68 -17.71 -53.90
C VAL A 143 -48.85 -18.92 -54.36
N GLY A 144 -48.04 -19.48 -53.45
CA GLY A 144 -47.15 -20.61 -53.71
C GLY A 144 -45.73 -20.24 -54.16
N ASN A 145 -45.46 -18.96 -54.47
CA ASN A 145 -44.14 -18.46 -54.84
C ASN A 145 -43.46 -17.73 -53.68
N THR A 146 -42.17 -17.42 -53.85
CA THR A 146 -41.36 -16.69 -52.87
C THR A 146 -40.79 -15.39 -53.44
N SER A 147 -40.59 -14.41 -52.57
CA SER A 147 -39.87 -13.15 -52.81
C SER A 147 -38.82 -12.97 -51.70
N THR A 148 -37.68 -12.35 -52.00
CA THR A 148 -36.63 -12.10 -51.00
C THR A 148 -36.58 -10.62 -50.68
N LEU A 149 -36.62 -10.31 -49.38
CA LEU A 149 -36.38 -9.03 -48.78
C LEU A 149 -35.00 -9.04 -48.10
N THR A 150 -34.38 -7.87 -48.01
CA THR A 150 -33.09 -7.64 -47.38
C THR A 150 -33.22 -6.48 -46.41
N ALA A 151 -32.68 -6.61 -45.21
CA ALA A 151 -32.70 -5.56 -44.20
C ALA A 151 -31.29 -4.95 -44.06
N SER A 152 -31.24 -3.65 -43.79
CA SER A 152 -30.00 -2.92 -43.49
C SER A 152 -30.26 -1.86 -42.42
N THR A 153 -29.32 -1.71 -41.49
CA THR A 153 -29.35 -0.69 -40.43
C THR A 153 -28.51 0.51 -40.84
N THR A 154 -29.11 1.69 -40.76
CA THR A 154 -28.41 2.98 -40.86
C THR A 154 -28.29 3.59 -39.47
N ASP A 155 -27.21 4.34 -39.23
CA ASP A 155 -26.92 5.01 -37.95
C ASP A 155 -26.85 4.05 -36.74
N GLY A 156 -26.45 2.81 -37.03
CA GLY A 156 -26.23 1.70 -36.09
C GLY A 156 -25.57 0.52 -36.81
N VAL A 157 -25.27 -0.56 -36.09
CA VAL A 157 -24.71 -1.79 -36.66
C VAL A 157 -25.52 -2.96 -36.14
N ASP A 158 -26.10 -3.75 -37.05
CA ASP A 158 -26.76 -5.01 -36.76
C ASP A 158 -26.15 -6.11 -37.63
N ALA A 159 -25.63 -7.16 -37.01
CA ALA A 159 -25.08 -8.30 -37.75
C ALA A 159 -26.18 -9.22 -38.33
N THR A 160 -27.36 -9.22 -37.71
CA THR A 160 -28.51 -10.08 -38.05
C THR A 160 -29.85 -9.37 -37.79
N TYR A 161 -30.94 -9.89 -38.39
CA TYR A 161 -32.29 -9.31 -38.27
C TYR A 161 -33.32 -10.40 -37.99
N SER A 162 -34.25 -10.10 -37.08
CA SER A 162 -35.43 -10.91 -36.78
C SER A 162 -36.61 -10.49 -37.68
N TRP A 163 -37.23 -11.42 -38.40
CA TRP A 163 -38.31 -11.14 -39.36
C TRP A 163 -39.69 -11.63 -38.88
N ALA A 164 -40.75 -10.87 -39.16
CA ALA A 164 -42.13 -11.22 -38.84
C ALA A 164 -43.12 -10.82 -39.94
N SER A 165 -44.23 -11.55 -40.05
CA SER A 165 -45.35 -11.20 -40.94
C SER A 165 -46.55 -10.76 -40.12
N SER A 166 -47.28 -9.74 -40.58
CA SER A 166 -48.50 -9.26 -39.91
C SER A 166 -49.67 -10.25 -40.00
N ASP A 167 -49.64 -11.18 -40.95
CA ASP A 167 -50.61 -12.28 -41.12
C ASP A 167 -49.99 -13.46 -41.89
N ASP A 168 -49.48 -14.45 -41.15
CA ASP A 168 -48.92 -15.69 -41.70
C ASP A 168 -49.92 -16.51 -42.54
N THR A 169 -51.23 -16.24 -42.45
CA THR A 169 -52.22 -16.89 -43.31
C THR A 169 -52.27 -16.28 -44.71
N ILE A 170 -51.69 -15.09 -44.90
CA ILE A 170 -51.55 -14.37 -46.17
C ILE A 170 -50.14 -14.59 -46.73
N ALA A 171 -49.08 -14.33 -45.96
CA ALA A 171 -47.69 -14.67 -46.34
C ALA A 171 -46.83 -14.97 -45.10
N THR A 172 -45.89 -15.91 -45.21
CA THR A 172 -44.90 -16.21 -44.15
C THR A 172 -43.53 -15.65 -44.51
N VAL A 173 -42.71 -15.27 -43.54
CA VAL A 173 -41.32 -14.80 -43.77
C VAL A 173 -40.31 -15.55 -42.91
N ALA A 174 -39.18 -15.95 -43.50
CA ALA A 174 -38.03 -16.53 -42.77
C ALA A 174 -36.72 -16.04 -43.39
N ASP A 175 -35.82 -15.47 -42.58
CA ASP A 175 -34.53 -14.91 -43.01
C ASP A 175 -34.64 -13.97 -44.23
N GLY A 176 -35.67 -13.12 -44.24
CA GLY A 176 -35.98 -12.21 -45.34
C GLY A 176 -36.69 -12.86 -46.53
N VAL A 177 -36.90 -14.19 -46.57
CA VAL A 177 -37.64 -14.87 -47.66
C VAL A 177 -39.13 -14.94 -47.35
N VAL A 178 -39.94 -14.21 -48.11
CA VAL A 178 -41.40 -14.14 -48.02
C VAL A 178 -42.05 -15.17 -48.94
N THR A 179 -42.99 -15.98 -48.45
CA THR A 179 -43.75 -16.98 -49.22
C THR A 179 -45.22 -16.62 -49.23
N GLY A 180 -45.82 -16.47 -50.41
CA GLY A 180 -47.26 -16.18 -50.55
C GLY A 180 -48.12 -17.39 -50.22
N VAL A 181 -49.05 -17.26 -49.26
CA VAL A 181 -49.93 -18.35 -48.79
C VAL A 181 -51.36 -18.18 -49.31
N LYS A 182 -51.90 -16.96 -49.28
CA LYS A 182 -53.26 -16.64 -49.72
C LYS A 182 -53.32 -15.21 -50.21
N ALA A 183 -54.15 -14.95 -51.24
CA ALA A 183 -54.32 -13.61 -51.75
C ALA A 183 -54.80 -12.62 -50.66
N GLY A 184 -54.16 -11.46 -50.59
CA GLY A 184 -54.36 -10.46 -49.54
C GLY A 184 -53.13 -9.56 -49.36
N GLU A 185 -53.25 -8.56 -48.50
CA GLU A 185 -52.15 -7.64 -48.18
C GLU A 185 -51.62 -7.96 -46.79
N VAL A 186 -50.30 -7.92 -46.62
CA VAL A 186 -49.61 -8.19 -45.35
C VAL A 186 -48.42 -7.25 -45.22
N VAL A 187 -48.00 -6.92 -44.00
CA VAL A 187 -46.79 -6.14 -43.75
C VAL A 187 -45.73 -7.06 -43.18
N ILE A 188 -44.53 -7.02 -43.76
CA ILE A 188 -43.36 -7.75 -43.28
C ILE A 188 -42.49 -6.81 -42.46
N THR A 189 -42.12 -7.23 -41.26
CA THR A 189 -41.34 -6.46 -40.29
C THR A 189 -39.96 -7.09 -40.13
N ALA A 190 -38.91 -6.28 -40.05
CA ALA A 190 -37.55 -6.70 -39.69
C ALA A 190 -37.06 -5.86 -38.51
N THR A 191 -36.51 -6.53 -37.49
CA THR A 191 -35.97 -5.91 -36.28
C THR A 191 -34.47 -6.20 -36.21
N GLY A 192 -33.65 -5.15 -36.08
CA GLY A 192 -32.21 -5.29 -35.86
C GLY A 192 -31.95 -5.94 -34.50
N ASP A 193 -31.14 -7.00 -34.46
CA ASP A 193 -30.95 -7.79 -33.24
C ASP A 193 -30.12 -7.06 -32.17
N ASP A 194 -29.26 -6.12 -32.57
CA ASP A 194 -28.39 -5.32 -31.69
C ASP A 194 -29.03 -3.97 -31.35
N THR A 195 -29.60 -3.28 -32.34
CA THR A 195 -30.18 -1.94 -32.17
C THR A 195 -31.63 -1.96 -31.69
N GLY A 196 -32.37 -3.05 -31.96
CA GLY A 196 -33.81 -3.14 -31.72
C GLY A 196 -34.64 -2.23 -32.64
N ALA A 197 -34.03 -1.58 -33.64
CA ALA A 197 -34.71 -0.73 -34.60
C ALA A 197 -35.57 -1.58 -35.54
N VAL A 198 -36.72 -1.05 -35.95
CA VAL A 198 -37.74 -1.79 -36.71
C VAL A 198 -37.96 -1.15 -38.08
N GLY A 199 -37.96 -1.98 -39.12
CA GLY A 199 -38.40 -1.62 -40.47
C GLY A 199 -39.68 -2.38 -40.83
N GLU A 200 -40.53 -1.79 -41.67
CA GLU A 200 -41.75 -2.42 -42.19
C GLU A 200 -41.80 -2.34 -43.71
N HIS A 201 -42.32 -3.39 -44.35
CA HIS A 201 -42.39 -3.54 -45.80
C HIS A 201 -43.72 -4.20 -46.21
N PRO A 202 -44.65 -3.46 -46.83
CA PRO A 202 -45.88 -4.04 -47.38
C PRO A 202 -45.60 -5.10 -48.43
N VAL A 203 -46.38 -6.18 -48.43
CA VAL A 203 -46.38 -7.23 -49.45
C VAL A 203 -47.81 -7.58 -49.83
N VAL A 204 -48.09 -7.59 -51.13
CA VAL A 204 -49.36 -8.02 -51.70
C VAL A 204 -49.23 -9.43 -52.25
N VAL A 205 -50.03 -10.35 -51.71
CA VAL A 205 -50.13 -11.71 -52.21
C VAL A 205 -51.24 -11.78 -53.24
N VAL A 206 -50.92 -12.26 -54.44
CA VAL A 206 -51.88 -12.37 -55.56
C VAL A 206 -52.24 -13.83 -55.83
N SER A 207 -53.52 -14.11 -56.09
CA SER A 207 -53.97 -15.48 -56.36
C SER A 207 -53.46 -15.98 -57.71
N GLU A 208 -52.88 -17.18 -57.73
CA GLU A 208 -52.48 -17.82 -58.99
C GLU A 208 -53.73 -18.31 -59.75
N GLY A 209 -54.06 -17.62 -60.85
CA GLY A 209 -54.98 -18.07 -61.90
C GLY A 209 -56.46 -18.30 -61.54
N GLY A 210 -57.30 -17.26 -61.66
CA GLY A 210 -58.76 -17.43 -61.82
C GLY A 210 -59.61 -16.20 -61.43
N ASP A 211 -60.24 -15.58 -62.44
CA ASP A 211 -61.12 -14.38 -62.45
C ASP A 211 -60.40 -13.07 -62.05
N PRO A 212 -60.37 -12.02 -62.91
CA PRO A 212 -59.64 -10.80 -62.59
C PRO A 212 -60.39 -10.13 -61.43
N GLY A 213 -59.78 -10.14 -60.25
CA GLY A 213 -60.26 -9.38 -59.10
C GLY A 213 -60.40 -7.90 -59.45
N GLU A 214 -60.93 -7.10 -58.51
CA GLU A 214 -60.94 -5.66 -58.70
C GLU A 214 -59.54 -5.17 -59.11
N PRO A 215 -59.45 -4.24 -60.08
CA PRO A 215 -58.17 -3.73 -60.52
C PRO A 215 -57.38 -3.22 -59.31
N VAL A 216 -56.09 -3.53 -59.26
CA VAL A 216 -55.17 -3.08 -58.19
C VAL A 216 -54.01 -2.38 -58.87
N VAL A 217 -53.65 -1.19 -58.38
CA VAL A 217 -52.44 -0.49 -58.83
C VAL A 217 -51.29 -0.92 -57.94
N VAL A 218 -50.22 -1.41 -58.55
CA VAL A 218 -48.98 -1.80 -57.87
C VAL A 218 -47.93 -0.74 -58.19
N LEU A 219 -47.24 -0.28 -57.15
CA LEU A 219 -46.12 0.66 -57.27
C LEU A 219 -44.79 -0.08 -57.13
N ASP A 220 -43.83 0.24 -57.98
CA ASP A 220 -42.47 -0.29 -57.95
C ASP A 220 -41.44 0.82 -58.20
N GLY A 221 -40.36 0.83 -57.44
CA GLY A 221 -39.29 1.83 -57.49
C GLY A 221 -38.60 2.01 -56.13
N ASP A 222 -37.56 2.83 -56.08
CA ASP A 222 -36.81 3.02 -54.83
C ASP A 222 -37.67 3.71 -53.77
N TYR A 223 -37.56 3.22 -52.54
CA TYR A 223 -38.38 3.66 -51.42
C TYR A 223 -37.56 4.38 -50.33
N VAL A 224 -36.23 4.47 -50.51
CA VAL A 224 -35.33 5.34 -49.74
C VAL A 224 -34.63 6.28 -50.71
N VAL A 225 -34.70 7.59 -50.48
CA VAL A 225 -34.18 8.62 -51.40
C VAL A 225 -33.41 9.66 -50.59
N GLN A 226 -32.20 10.03 -51.03
CA GLN A 226 -31.44 11.07 -50.33
C GLN A 226 -32.05 12.45 -50.58
N MET A 227 -32.02 13.33 -49.57
CA MET A 227 -32.50 14.70 -49.67
C MET A 227 -31.85 15.43 -50.87
N GLY A 228 -32.68 15.92 -51.79
CA GLY A 228 -32.24 16.58 -53.02
C GLY A 228 -32.14 15.67 -54.25
N GLU A 229 -32.21 14.34 -54.09
CA GLU A 229 -32.27 13.39 -55.19
C GLU A 229 -33.72 13.11 -55.63
N THR A 230 -33.84 12.45 -56.78
CA THR A 230 -35.11 12.01 -57.34
C THR A 230 -35.07 10.52 -57.63
N THR A 231 -36.14 9.80 -57.31
CA THR A 231 -36.38 8.44 -57.81
C THR A 231 -37.64 8.41 -58.67
N THR A 232 -37.78 7.38 -59.50
CA THR A 232 -38.97 7.20 -60.33
C THR A 232 -39.71 5.95 -59.88
N LEU A 233 -40.95 6.14 -59.43
CA LEU A 233 -41.90 5.09 -59.21
C LEU A 233 -42.64 4.77 -60.51
N THR A 234 -42.77 3.49 -60.78
CA THR A 234 -43.63 2.95 -61.83
C THR A 234 -44.92 2.44 -61.21
N ALA A 235 -46.03 2.58 -61.94
CA ALA A 235 -47.33 2.08 -61.53
C ALA A 235 -47.84 1.11 -62.60
N GLU A 236 -48.30 -0.06 -62.19
CA GLU A 236 -48.92 -1.04 -63.07
C GLU A 236 -50.27 -1.48 -62.49
N THR A 237 -51.31 -1.45 -63.32
CA THR A 237 -52.63 -1.95 -62.93
C THR A 237 -52.71 -3.44 -63.22
N VAL A 238 -52.74 -4.24 -62.17
CA VAL A 238 -52.99 -5.67 -62.23
C VAL A 238 -54.51 -5.89 -62.29
N ASN A 239 -54.96 -6.85 -63.12
CA ASN A 239 -56.38 -7.18 -63.31
C ASN A 239 -57.26 -6.02 -63.87
N GLY A 240 -56.66 -5.07 -64.60
CA GLY A 240 -57.35 -3.98 -65.29
C GLY A 240 -56.44 -3.26 -66.29
N THR A 241 -56.86 -2.12 -66.81
CA THR A 241 -56.02 -1.23 -67.62
C THR A 241 -56.32 0.22 -67.27
N ASP A 242 -55.29 1.01 -67.05
CA ASP A 242 -55.40 2.45 -66.84
C ASP A 242 -54.61 3.21 -67.91
N SER A 243 -55.19 4.30 -68.41
CA SER A 243 -54.59 5.23 -69.36
C SER A 243 -53.54 6.15 -68.72
N GLY A 244 -53.41 6.09 -67.39
CA GLY A 244 -52.40 6.77 -66.59
C GLY A 244 -52.79 6.80 -65.11
N TYR A 245 -51.94 7.43 -64.30
CA TYR A 245 -52.11 7.48 -62.84
C TYR A 245 -52.10 8.91 -62.35
N ASP A 246 -52.91 9.20 -61.33
CA ASP A 246 -52.85 10.41 -60.53
C ASP A 246 -52.01 10.14 -59.28
N TRP A 247 -50.98 10.94 -59.06
CA TRP A 247 -50.00 10.72 -58.00
C TRP A 247 -50.15 11.75 -56.89
N VAL A 248 -50.10 11.30 -55.64
CA VAL A 248 -50.20 12.15 -54.45
C VAL A 248 -49.18 11.72 -53.40
N SER A 249 -48.52 12.69 -52.78
CA SER A 249 -47.70 12.47 -51.58
C SER A 249 -48.52 12.76 -50.33
N SER A 250 -48.36 11.96 -49.28
CA SER A 250 -48.97 12.23 -47.98
C SER A 250 -48.32 13.42 -47.26
N ASP A 251 -47.07 13.76 -47.59
CA ASP A 251 -46.36 14.93 -47.07
C ASP A 251 -45.39 15.50 -48.10
N GLU A 252 -45.81 16.55 -48.80
CA GLU A 252 -44.99 17.24 -49.80
C GLU A 252 -43.79 18.00 -49.22
N ASN A 253 -43.73 18.21 -47.90
CA ASN A 253 -42.55 18.80 -47.26
C ASN A 253 -41.42 17.78 -47.10
N VAL A 254 -41.74 16.48 -47.11
CA VAL A 254 -40.78 15.38 -47.04
C VAL A 254 -40.44 14.90 -48.45
N ALA A 255 -41.44 14.57 -49.27
CA ALA A 255 -41.24 14.15 -50.66
C ALA A 255 -42.38 14.64 -51.56
N THR A 256 -42.05 15.21 -52.72
CA THR A 256 -43.03 15.58 -53.75
C THR A 256 -43.08 14.51 -54.84
N VAL A 257 -44.23 14.34 -55.50
CA VAL A 257 -44.37 13.39 -56.61
C VAL A 257 -45.08 14.03 -57.81
N ALA A 258 -44.50 13.87 -59.00
CA ALA A 258 -45.11 14.31 -60.25
C ALA A 258 -44.88 13.26 -61.33
N GLU A 259 -45.97 12.73 -61.90
CA GLU A 259 -45.94 11.72 -62.97
C GLU A 259 -45.06 10.49 -62.62
N GLY A 260 -45.08 10.06 -61.35
CA GLY A 260 -44.27 8.95 -60.84
C GLY A 260 -42.85 9.34 -60.41
N VAL A 261 -42.37 10.54 -60.74
CA VAL A 261 -41.07 11.02 -60.27
C VAL A 261 -41.21 11.61 -58.87
N VAL A 262 -40.57 10.98 -57.89
CA VAL A 262 -40.52 11.43 -56.50
C VAL A 262 -39.26 12.26 -56.29
N THR A 263 -39.39 13.48 -55.79
CA THR A 263 -38.27 14.35 -55.40
C THR A 263 -38.22 14.45 -53.88
N ALA A 264 -37.09 14.08 -53.30
CA ALA A 264 -36.84 14.15 -51.86
C ALA A 264 -36.57 15.60 -51.42
N VAL A 265 -37.38 16.12 -50.50
CA VAL A 265 -37.37 17.53 -50.08
C VAL A 265 -36.72 17.74 -48.72
N ALA A 266 -37.06 16.91 -47.74
CA ALA A 266 -36.49 16.99 -46.39
C ALA A 266 -36.51 15.62 -45.70
N PRO A 267 -35.60 15.35 -44.75
CA PRO A 267 -35.58 14.09 -44.03
C PRO A 267 -36.91 13.79 -43.36
N GLY A 268 -37.41 12.55 -43.50
CA GLY A 268 -38.72 12.16 -43.00
C GLY A 268 -39.31 10.98 -43.78
N GLN A 269 -40.58 10.66 -43.54
CA GLN A 269 -41.30 9.62 -44.27
C GLN A 269 -42.57 10.19 -44.93
N ALA A 270 -42.84 9.82 -46.18
CA ALA A 270 -44.05 10.20 -46.91
C ALA A 270 -44.58 9.00 -47.71
N VAL A 271 -45.89 8.78 -47.70
CA VAL A 271 -46.52 7.73 -48.52
C VAL A 271 -46.92 8.32 -49.86
N ILE A 272 -46.44 7.71 -50.95
CA ILE A 272 -46.85 8.04 -52.30
C ILE A 272 -47.97 7.12 -52.73
N THR A 273 -49.07 7.72 -53.18
CA THR A 273 -50.26 7.02 -53.70
C THR A 273 -50.37 7.27 -55.19
N ALA A 274 -50.58 6.22 -55.99
CA ALA A 274 -51.00 6.32 -57.38
C ALA A 274 -52.41 5.78 -57.55
N THR A 275 -53.30 6.58 -58.12
CA THR A 275 -54.67 6.19 -58.43
C THR A 275 -54.84 6.01 -59.93
N GLY A 276 -55.28 4.83 -60.36
CA GLY A 276 -55.59 4.55 -61.76
C GLY A 276 -56.72 5.45 -62.28
N LYS A 277 -56.50 6.16 -63.40
CA LYS A 277 -57.46 7.14 -63.94
C LYS A 277 -58.77 6.53 -64.44
N ASP A 278 -58.75 5.28 -64.88
CA ASP A 278 -59.90 4.57 -65.43
C ASP A 278 -60.53 3.63 -64.40
N THR A 279 -59.69 2.98 -63.58
CA THR A 279 -60.12 1.96 -62.62
C THR A 279 -60.43 2.53 -61.24
N GLY A 280 -59.85 3.67 -60.88
CA GLY A 280 -59.95 4.27 -59.54
C GLY A 280 -59.20 3.48 -58.46
N ALA A 281 -58.47 2.44 -58.83
CA ALA A 281 -57.70 1.62 -57.91
C ALA A 281 -56.45 2.37 -57.41
N GLU A 282 -56.10 2.19 -56.14
CA GLU A 282 -54.95 2.85 -55.51
C GLU A 282 -53.81 1.87 -55.24
N GLY A 283 -52.58 2.29 -55.53
CA GLY A 283 -51.35 1.67 -55.09
C GLY A 283 -50.59 2.63 -54.18
N LYS A 284 -49.95 2.11 -53.13
CA LYS A 284 -49.24 2.94 -52.14
C LYS A 284 -47.84 2.39 -51.88
N ILE A 285 -46.87 3.28 -51.79
CA ILE A 285 -45.48 2.97 -51.40
C ILE A 285 -44.97 4.03 -50.42
N GLY A 286 -44.32 3.61 -49.34
CA GLY A 286 -43.73 4.52 -48.36
C GLY A 286 -42.34 4.96 -48.81
N ILE A 287 -42.10 6.27 -48.89
CA ILE A 287 -40.80 6.88 -49.20
C ILE A 287 -40.16 7.37 -47.91
N VAL A 288 -38.94 6.92 -47.65
CA VAL A 288 -38.07 7.43 -46.58
C VAL A 288 -37.07 8.38 -47.21
N VAL A 289 -37.11 9.65 -46.82
CA VAL A 289 -36.10 10.64 -47.19
C VAL A 289 -35.06 10.71 -46.09
N VAL A 290 -33.81 10.47 -46.45
CA VAL A 290 -32.66 10.53 -45.53
C VAL A 290 -31.81 11.76 -45.86
N GLU A 291 -31.12 12.30 -44.85
CA GLU A 291 -30.23 13.45 -45.05
C GLU A 291 -29.08 13.09 -46.02
N SER A 292 -28.70 14.01 -46.90
CA SER A 292 -27.71 13.77 -47.95
C SER A 292 -26.34 13.50 -47.35
N VAL A 293 -25.72 12.38 -47.75
CA VAL A 293 -24.33 12.08 -47.45
C VAL A 293 -23.49 12.68 -48.58
N VAL A 294 -22.52 13.53 -48.23
CA VAL A 294 -21.55 14.11 -49.16
C VAL A 294 -20.94 12.99 -50.02
N GLU A 295 -20.95 13.14 -51.35
CA GLU A 295 -20.47 12.07 -52.25
C GLU A 295 -19.09 11.54 -51.84
N PRO A 296 -18.87 10.22 -51.89
CA PRO A 296 -17.57 9.67 -51.58
C PRO A 296 -16.57 10.12 -52.63
N VAL A 297 -15.62 10.96 -52.21
CA VAL A 297 -14.38 11.17 -52.94
C VAL A 297 -13.77 9.77 -53.17
N VAL A 298 -13.40 9.44 -54.41
CA VAL A 298 -12.58 8.24 -54.64
C VAL A 298 -11.31 8.43 -53.84
N THR A 299 -11.15 7.62 -52.80
CA THR A 299 -10.00 7.68 -51.91
C THR A 299 -9.18 6.42 -52.09
N VAL A 300 -7.87 6.58 -51.91
CA VAL A 300 -6.97 5.45 -51.72
C VAL A 300 -6.59 5.47 -50.25
N GLU A 301 -6.84 4.38 -49.55
CA GLU A 301 -6.29 4.18 -48.21
C GLU A 301 -5.06 3.28 -48.32
N ILE A 302 -4.07 3.55 -47.48
CA ILE A 302 -2.85 2.77 -47.39
C ILE A 302 -2.85 2.10 -46.02
N GLU A 303 -2.75 0.78 -46.03
CA GLU A 303 -2.63 -0.05 -44.83
C GLU A 303 -1.24 -0.69 -44.76
N GLY A 304 -0.73 -0.86 -43.55
CA GLY A 304 0.54 -1.53 -43.27
C GLY A 304 1.30 -0.90 -42.11
N GLU A 305 2.42 -1.50 -41.73
CA GLU A 305 3.24 -1.02 -40.61
C GLU A 305 3.88 0.31 -40.98
N TYR A 306 3.58 1.35 -40.19
CA TYR A 306 3.97 2.75 -40.43
C TYR A 306 5.19 3.19 -39.59
N LEU A 307 5.72 2.29 -38.76
CA LEU A 307 6.91 2.49 -37.94
C LEU A 307 7.94 1.44 -38.32
N LEU A 308 9.09 1.87 -38.84
CA LEU A 308 10.19 0.98 -39.25
C LEU A 308 11.44 1.27 -38.44
N LYS A 309 12.24 0.24 -38.16
CA LYS A 309 13.64 0.45 -37.74
C LYS A 309 14.51 0.66 -38.98
N GLN A 310 15.56 1.46 -38.85
CA GLN A 310 16.53 1.61 -39.93
C GLN A 310 17.08 0.24 -40.39
N GLY A 311 16.93 -0.05 -41.68
CA GLY A 311 17.30 -1.31 -42.34
C GLY A 311 16.18 -2.36 -42.46
N GLU A 312 15.02 -2.14 -41.84
CA GLU A 312 13.84 -3.01 -41.99
C GLU A 312 12.97 -2.61 -43.18
N THR A 313 12.06 -3.51 -43.55
CA THR A 313 11.10 -3.29 -44.64
C THR A 313 9.67 -3.61 -44.19
N SER A 314 8.70 -2.82 -44.64
CA SER A 314 7.27 -3.06 -44.45
C SER A 314 6.57 -3.09 -45.80
N GLN A 315 5.70 -4.07 -46.00
CA GLN A 315 4.85 -4.13 -47.20
C GLN A 315 3.55 -3.38 -46.90
N LEU A 316 3.35 -2.26 -47.60
CA LEU A 316 2.10 -1.54 -47.60
C LEU A 316 1.17 -2.08 -48.70
N THR A 317 -0.12 -2.04 -48.41
CA THR A 317 -1.21 -2.34 -49.34
C THR A 317 -2.06 -1.10 -49.52
N ALA A 318 -2.37 -0.74 -50.76
CA ALA A 318 -3.29 0.34 -51.07
C ALA A 318 -4.61 -0.24 -51.57
N THR A 319 -5.72 0.30 -51.07
CA THR A 319 -7.08 -0.08 -51.46
C THR A 319 -7.81 1.16 -51.93
N THR A 320 -8.40 1.08 -53.12
CA THR A 320 -9.23 2.14 -53.68
C THR A 320 -10.65 1.90 -53.23
N PHE A 321 -11.23 2.88 -52.56
CA PHE A 321 -12.62 2.86 -52.16
C PHE A 321 -13.44 3.71 -53.12
N ASN A 322 -14.63 3.23 -53.46
CA ASN A 322 -15.56 3.90 -54.37
C ASN A 322 -14.99 4.11 -55.80
N GLY A 323 -14.05 3.24 -56.21
CA GLY A 323 -13.45 3.18 -57.54
C GLY A 323 -12.65 1.88 -57.73
N THR A 324 -12.07 1.66 -58.91
CA THR A 324 -11.17 0.52 -59.17
C THR A 324 -9.89 0.99 -59.83
N ASP A 325 -8.75 0.55 -59.31
CA ASP A 325 -7.43 0.80 -59.88
C ASP A 325 -6.73 -0.51 -60.26
N SER A 326 -6.13 -0.54 -61.44
CA SER A 326 -5.31 -1.64 -61.96
C SER A 326 -3.94 -1.76 -61.27
N GLY A 327 -3.58 -0.76 -60.45
CA GLY A 327 -2.38 -0.72 -59.62
C GLY A 327 -2.14 0.68 -59.05
N TYR A 328 -1.02 0.85 -58.36
CA TYR A 328 -0.68 2.11 -57.68
C TYR A 328 0.73 2.57 -58.01
N ILE A 329 0.88 3.88 -58.19
CA ILE A 329 2.18 4.54 -58.28
C ILE A 329 2.58 4.98 -56.87
N TRP A 330 3.65 4.37 -56.36
CA TRP A 330 4.17 4.67 -55.02
C TRP A 330 5.29 5.71 -55.07
N SER A 331 5.31 6.62 -54.10
CA SER A 331 6.37 7.61 -53.95
C SER A 331 6.60 7.95 -52.47
N SER A 332 7.80 8.40 -52.15
CA SER A 332 8.16 8.88 -50.82
C SER A 332 8.52 10.36 -50.87
N SER A 333 8.11 11.12 -49.86
CA SER A 333 8.49 12.52 -49.70
C SER A 333 9.94 12.72 -49.23
N ALA A 334 10.58 11.69 -48.67
CA ALA A 334 11.98 11.72 -48.22
C ALA A 334 12.63 10.34 -48.44
N THR A 335 13.20 10.12 -49.62
CA THR A 335 13.77 8.81 -50.03
C THR A 335 15.05 8.44 -49.30
N ASP A 336 15.71 9.38 -48.64
CA ASP A 336 16.85 9.15 -47.74
C ASP A 336 16.42 8.70 -46.34
N VAL A 337 15.14 8.88 -45.98
CA VAL A 337 14.53 8.38 -44.74
C VAL A 337 13.81 7.05 -45.01
N ALA A 338 12.91 7.01 -45.99
CA ALA A 338 12.23 5.79 -46.41
C ALA A 338 12.04 5.74 -47.93
N SER A 339 12.61 4.74 -48.59
CA SER A 339 12.34 4.44 -50.01
C SER A 339 11.17 3.48 -50.18
N VAL A 340 10.47 3.53 -51.31
CA VAL A 340 9.31 2.66 -51.59
C VAL A 340 9.32 2.19 -53.04
N GLU A 341 9.09 0.90 -53.26
CA GLU A 341 8.90 0.29 -54.58
C GLU A 341 7.78 -0.74 -54.53
N ASN A 342 6.73 -0.57 -55.35
CA ASN A 342 5.56 -1.47 -55.40
C ASN A 342 4.91 -1.74 -54.02
N GLY A 343 4.85 -0.71 -53.17
CA GLY A 343 4.31 -0.79 -51.81
C GLY A 343 5.28 -1.35 -50.76
N LEU A 344 6.43 -1.91 -51.16
CA LEU A 344 7.47 -2.32 -50.20
C LEU A 344 8.30 -1.10 -49.81
N VAL A 345 8.22 -0.70 -48.55
CA VAL A 345 8.96 0.43 -47.97
C VAL A 345 10.22 -0.09 -47.27
N HIS A 346 11.36 0.55 -47.49
CA HIS A 346 12.62 0.30 -46.77
C HIS A 346 12.96 1.50 -45.88
N GLY A 347 13.32 1.26 -44.61
CA GLY A 347 13.78 2.30 -43.71
C GLY A 347 15.26 2.65 -43.93
N ASP A 348 15.57 3.61 -44.79
CA ASP A 348 16.93 3.97 -45.19
C ASP A 348 17.66 4.86 -44.16
N GLY A 349 16.95 5.77 -43.49
CA GLY A 349 17.50 6.77 -42.58
C GLY A 349 16.50 7.22 -41.51
N ILE A 350 16.99 7.70 -40.37
CA ILE A 350 16.13 8.09 -39.24
C ILE A 350 15.37 9.38 -39.56
N GLY A 351 14.06 9.39 -39.36
CA GLY A 351 13.21 10.55 -39.57
C GLY A 351 11.78 10.19 -39.94
N GLU A 352 11.06 11.15 -40.48
CA GLU A 352 9.68 10.97 -40.96
C GLU A 352 9.64 11.14 -42.48
N ALA A 353 8.88 10.28 -43.16
CA ALA A 353 8.62 10.35 -44.58
C ALA A 353 7.15 10.01 -44.85
N VAL A 354 6.44 10.82 -45.63
CA VAL A 354 5.11 10.45 -46.12
C VAL A 354 5.24 9.56 -47.36
N ILE A 355 4.69 8.35 -47.30
CA ILE A 355 4.52 7.45 -48.45
C ILE A 355 3.17 7.74 -49.10
N THR A 356 3.18 7.95 -50.41
CA THR A 356 2.00 8.28 -51.21
C THR A 356 1.76 7.18 -52.24
N ALA A 357 0.52 6.68 -52.30
CA ALA A 357 0.04 5.79 -53.35
C ALA A 357 -0.98 6.55 -54.21
N VAL A 358 -0.77 6.58 -55.52
CA VAL A 358 -1.71 7.18 -56.48
C VAL A 358 -2.30 6.08 -57.33
N GLY A 359 -3.62 5.94 -57.34
CA GLY A 359 -4.34 5.02 -58.21
C GLY A 359 -4.04 5.29 -59.68
N ILE A 360 -3.67 4.26 -60.45
CA ILE A 360 -3.29 4.39 -61.87
C ILE A 360 -4.44 4.86 -62.76
N ASP A 361 -5.66 4.40 -62.47
CA ASP A 361 -6.87 4.67 -63.27
C ASP A 361 -7.68 5.83 -62.68
N THR A 362 -7.81 5.89 -61.35
CA THR A 362 -8.66 6.88 -60.67
C THR A 362 -7.93 8.19 -60.36
N GLY A 363 -6.60 8.17 -60.27
CA GLY A 363 -5.79 9.31 -59.83
C GLY A 363 -5.99 9.67 -58.34
N ALA A 364 -6.76 8.89 -57.60
CA ALA A 364 -6.99 9.08 -56.17
C ALA A 364 -5.70 8.88 -55.38
N VAL A 365 -5.51 9.70 -54.34
CA VAL A 365 -4.24 9.78 -53.61
C VAL A 365 -4.43 9.34 -52.17
N GLY A 366 -3.72 8.28 -51.79
CA GLY A 366 -3.58 7.83 -50.41
C GLY A 366 -2.23 8.24 -49.86
N LYS A 367 -2.18 8.58 -48.57
CA LYS A 367 -0.94 8.94 -47.88
C LYS A 367 -0.89 8.27 -46.52
N ILE A 368 0.28 7.77 -46.16
CA ILE A 368 0.58 7.28 -44.82
C ILE A 368 1.90 7.91 -44.36
N GLY A 369 1.93 8.41 -43.13
CA GLY A 369 3.18 8.86 -42.50
C GLY A 369 4.01 7.66 -42.09
N MET A 370 5.25 7.57 -42.57
CA MET A 370 6.24 6.59 -42.17
C MET A 370 7.19 7.24 -41.17
N VAL A 371 7.38 6.59 -40.03
CA VAL A 371 8.40 6.99 -39.05
C VAL A 371 9.48 5.92 -39.09
N VAL A 372 10.70 6.31 -39.48
CA VAL A 372 11.86 5.43 -39.41
C VAL A 372 12.66 5.81 -38.18
N ILE A 373 12.62 4.95 -37.18
CA ILE A 373 13.37 5.13 -35.94
C ILE A 373 14.73 4.47 -36.05
N GLY A 374 15.72 5.07 -35.38
CA GLY A 374 16.96 4.36 -35.10
C GLY A 374 16.66 3.12 -34.28
N SER A 375 17.49 2.08 -34.38
CA SER A 375 17.47 0.98 -33.42
C SER A 375 17.87 1.52 -32.04
N GLY A 376 16.93 2.15 -31.35
CA GLY A 376 16.96 2.25 -29.90
C GLY A 376 16.88 0.84 -29.32
N PRO A 377 17.47 0.58 -28.15
CA PRO A 377 17.26 -0.70 -27.49
C PRO A 377 15.75 -0.93 -27.33
N ALA A 378 15.32 -2.19 -27.37
CA ALA A 378 13.98 -2.56 -26.91
C ALA A 378 13.69 -1.81 -25.59
N LEU A 379 12.46 -1.28 -25.42
CA LEU A 379 12.10 -0.65 -24.15
C LEU A 379 12.48 -1.65 -23.05
N PRO A 380 13.28 -1.23 -22.07
CA PRO A 380 13.76 -2.13 -21.05
C PRO A 380 12.56 -2.82 -20.38
N PRO A 381 12.66 -4.10 -19.98
CA PRO A 381 11.58 -4.81 -19.27
C PRO A 381 10.96 -3.99 -18.12
N GLN A 382 11.76 -3.11 -17.52
CA GLN A 382 11.37 -2.17 -16.47
C GLN A 382 10.29 -1.15 -16.88
N HIS A 383 10.13 -0.87 -18.17
CA HIS A 383 9.08 0.03 -18.67
C HIS A 383 7.69 -0.60 -18.51
N GLU A 384 7.52 -1.86 -18.90
CA GLU A 384 6.25 -2.59 -18.72
C GLU A 384 5.91 -2.75 -17.23
N GLU A 385 6.92 -3.06 -16.40
CA GLU A 385 6.79 -3.08 -14.93
C GLU A 385 6.29 -1.74 -14.38
N TRP A 386 6.83 -0.62 -14.86
CA TRP A 386 6.40 0.72 -14.42
C TRP A 386 4.98 1.05 -14.87
N GLN A 387 4.61 0.75 -16.11
CA GLN A 387 3.26 1.02 -16.64
C GLN A 387 2.16 0.28 -15.86
N GLY A 388 2.49 -0.88 -15.26
CA GLY A 388 1.58 -1.61 -14.37
C GLY A 388 1.57 -1.13 -12.91
N SER A 389 2.38 -0.13 -12.56
CA SER A 389 2.53 0.34 -11.18
C SER A 389 1.53 1.43 -10.81
N ALA A 390 1.26 1.58 -9.51
CA ALA A 390 0.39 2.65 -8.99
C ALA A 390 0.90 4.07 -9.31
N HIS A 391 2.20 4.24 -9.59
CA HIS A 391 2.76 5.53 -9.98
C HIS A 391 2.47 5.91 -11.43
N ALA A 392 2.16 4.94 -12.29
CA ALA A 392 1.77 5.16 -13.69
C ALA A 392 0.24 5.17 -13.89
N ASP A 393 -0.55 4.86 -12.85
CA ASP A 393 -2.00 4.81 -12.92
C ASP A 393 -2.60 6.21 -13.13
N THR A 394 -2.90 6.54 -14.38
CA THR A 394 -3.51 7.81 -14.78
C THR A 394 -4.96 7.96 -14.32
N THR A 395 -5.57 6.92 -13.74
CA THR A 395 -6.94 6.97 -13.20
C THR A 395 -6.96 7.19 -11.68
N ALA A 396 -5.82 7.05 -11.00
CA ALA A 396 -5.75 7.20 -9.57
C ALA A 396 -6.10 8.63 -9.12
N GLU A 397 -6.84 8.74 -8.00
CA GLU A 397 -7.19 10.02 -7.36
C GLU A 397 -5.95 10.88 -7.10
N ALA A 398 -4.81 10.25 -6.79
CA ALA A 398 -3.54 10.92 -6.57
C ALA A 398 -3.10 11.82 -7.75
N PHE A 399 -3.53 11.57 -8.99
CA PHE A 399 -3.18 12.41 -10.14
C PHE A 399 -4.38 13.18 -10.70
N ASN A 400 -5.60 12.83 -10.29
CA ASN A 400 -6.84 13.39 -10.84
C ASN A 400 -7.62 14.29 -9.88
N ASN A 401 -7.23 14.38 -8.60
CA ASN A 401 -7.94 15.18 -7.59
C ASN A 401 -8.13 16.66 -7.97
N TRP A 402 -7.32 17.19 -8.88
CA TRP A 402 -7.35 18.60 -9.30
C TRP A 402 -7.83 18.81 -10.74
N ASN A 403 -8.46 17.81 -11.36
CA ASN A 403 -8.93 17.93 -12.74
C ASN A 403 -9.94 19.08 -12.91
N ASP A 404 -10.87 19.23 -11.97
CA ASP A 404 -11.84 20.32 -11.96
C ASP A 404 -11.18 21.70 -11.68
N ASP A 405 -10.05 21.70 -10.97
CA ASP A 405 -9.27 22.91 -10.67
C ASP A 405 -8.39 23.36 -11.85
N GLY A 406 -8.25 22.53 -12.89
CA GLY A 406 -7.51 22.83 -14.12
C GLY A 406 -5.97 22.74 -14.01
N ALA A 407 -5.42 22.57 -12.80
CA ALA A 407 -3.99 22.38 -12.57
C ALA A 407 -3.74 21.78 -11.17
N VAL A 408 -2.66 21.01 -11.04
CA VAL A 408 -2.20 20.55 -9.72
C VAL A 408 -1.55 21.73 -8.97
N PRO A 409 -2.04 22.14 -7.80
CA PRO A 409 -1.49 23.28 -7.07
C PRO A 409 -0.03 23.08 -6.71
N ALA A 410 0.77 24.15 -6.69
CA ALA A 410 2.22 24.08 -6.39
C ALA A 410 2.54 23.33 -5.07
N SER A 411 1.68 23.46 -4.06
CA SER A 411 1.83 22.79 -2.75
C SER A 411 1.61 21.27 -2.79
N CYS A 412 1.08 20.73 -3.89
CA CYS A 412 0.81 19.32 -4.12
C CYS A 412 1.62 18.77 -5.31
N ALA A 413 1.93 19.62 -6.29
CA ALA A 413 2.52 19.25 -7.57
C ALA A 413 3.84 18.48 -7.45
N LYS A 414 4.62 18.70 -6.38
CA LYS A 414 5.86 17.94 -6.10
C LYS A 414 5.68 16.44 -6.29
N CYS A 415 4.61 15.85 -5.77
CA CYS A 415 4.44 14.40 -5.73
C CYS A 415 3.27 13.88 -6.56
N HIS A 416 2.57 14.80 -7.24
CA HIS A 416 1.32 14.52 -7.94
C HIS A 416 1.39 14.94 -9.42
N SER A 417 2.59 15.20 -9.95
CA SER A 417 2.81 15.50 -11.37
C SER A 417 4.29 15.32 -11.74
N GLU A 418 4.58 15.02 -13.00
CA GLU A 418 5.96 15.00 -13.50
C GLU A 418 6.58 16.40 -13.38
N GLY A 419 5.89 17.41 -13.90
CA GLY A 419 6.37 18.78 -13.94
C GLY A 419 6.69 19.34 -12.56
N GLY A 420 5.84 19.09 -11.55
CA GLY A 420 6.08 19.56 -10.20
C GLY A 420 7.27 18.90 -9.51
N TYR A 421 7.57 17.63 -9.80
CA TYR A 421 8.79 17.02 -9.26
C TYR A 421 10.05 17.53 -10.00
N LEU A 422 9.97 17.76 -11.32
CA LEU A 422 11.06 18.34 -12.08
C LEU A 422 11.39 19.76 -11.63
N ASP A 423 10.36 20.57 -11.35
CA ASP A 423 10.50 21.89 -10.72
C ASP A 423 11.16 21.75 -9.34
N TYR A 424 10.66 20.84 -8.48
CA TYR A 424 11.30 20.58 -7.19
C TYR A 424 12.80 20.21 -7.29
N LEU A 425 13.19 19.46 -8.32
CA LEU A 425 14.60 19.12 -8.55
C LEU A 425 15.42 20.27 -9.16
N GLY A 426 14.78 21.31 -9.69
CA GLY A 426 15.40 22.32 -10.56
C GLY A 426 15.85 21.74 -11.91
N ALA A 427 15.21 20.67 -12.38
CA ALA A 427 15.54 19.99 -13.63
C ALA A 427 15.03 20.74 -14.87
N ASP A 428 14.00 21.57 -14.70
CA ASP A 428 13.46 22.49 -15.71
C ASP A 428 14.18 23.86 -15.72
N GLY A 429 15.16 24.06 -14.82
CA GLY A 429 15.89 25.30 -14.63
C GLY A 429 15.40 26.18 -13.49
N SER A 430 14.38 25.77 -12.75
CA SER A 430 13.92 26.45 -11.53
C SER A 430 14.89 26.25 -10.34
N PRO A 431 14.74 27.00 -9.24
CA PRO A 431 15.46 26.76 -8.00
C PRO A 431 15.08 25.43 -7.35
N ALA A 432 16.07 24.56 -7.15
CA ALA A 432 15.88 23.28 -6.48
C ALA A 432 15.37 23.43 -5.03
N GLY A 433 14.53 22.49 -4.60
CA GLY A 433 13.97 22.39 -3.25
C GLY A 433 12.58 23.01 -3.09
N THR A 434 12.06 23.67 -4.12
CA THR A 434 10.75 24.33 -4.11
C THR A 434 9.98 24.03 -5.39
N VAL A 435 8.65 24.08 -5.32
CA VAL A 435 7.78 24.08 -6.51
C VAL A 435 7.22 25.48 -6.63
N GLU A 436 7.56 26.18 -7.70
CA GLU A 436 7.29 27.61 -7.86
C GLU A 436 5.93 27.87 -8.50
N ALA A 437 5.39 26.91 -9.26
CA ALA A 437 4.14 27.07 -10.01
C ALA A 437 3.23 25.84 -9.93
N PRO A 438 1.91 26.01 -10.13
CA PRO A 438 1.02 24.88 -10.39
C PRO A 438 1.48 24.07 -11.60
N ALA A 439 1.36 22.74 -11.52
CA ALA A 439 1.72 21.84 -12.60
C ALA A 439 0.52 21.51 -13.49
N ALA A 440 0.80 21.23 -14.77
CA ALA A 440 -0.22 20.82 -15.72
C ALA A 440 -0.84 19.46 -15.35
N LEU A 441 -2.12 19.31 -15.66
CA LEU A 441 -2.85 18.04 -15.54
C LEU A 441 -2.36 17.01 -16.57
N GLY A 442 -2.77 15.75 -16.39
CA GLY A 442 -2.52 14.68 -17.36
C GLY A 442 -1.12 14.07 -17.32
N THR A 443 -0.34 14.35 -16.27
CA THR A 443 0.94 13.67 -16.01
C THR A 443 0.90 12.92 -14.69
N THR A 444 1.59 11.78 -14.65
CA THR A 444 1.81 10.98 -13.44
C THR A 444 3.28 11.08 -13.02
N VAL A 445 3.72 10.22 -12.08
CA VAL A 445 5.16 10.01 -11.88
C VAL A 445 5.66 9.21 -13.08
N THR A 446 6.61 9.76 -13.84
CA THR A 446 7.13 9.12 -15.06
C THR A 446 8.57 8.68 -14.88
N CYS A 447 9.12 8.05 -15.93
CA CYS A 447 10.54 7.72 -15.99
C CYS A 447 11.42 8.95 -15.74
N LEU A 448 11.05 10.11 -16.28
CA LEU A 448 11.87 11.33 -16.22
C LEU A 448 11.95 11.90 -14.80
N THR A 449 10.92 11.67 -13.97
CA THR A 449 10.91 12.04 -12.55
C THR A 449 12.13 11.48 -11.80
N CYS A 450 12.51 10.23 -12.10
CA CYS A 450 13.60 9.52 -11.43
C CYS A 450 14.89 9.44 -12.26
N HIS A 451 14.78 9.45 -13.59
CA HIS A 451 15.90 9.26 -14.52
C HIS A 451 16.30 10.57 -15.20
N ASN A 452 16.89 11.46 -14.42
CA ASN A 452 17.54 12.67 -14.92
C ASN A 452 18.76 13.03 -14.04
N ALA A 453 19.62 13.93 -14.53
CA ALA A 453 20.85 14.29 -13.83
C ALA A 453 20.59 14.86 -12.42
N LYS A 454 19.53 15.67 -12.24
CA LYS A 454 19.16 16.27 -10.95
C LYS A 454 18.60 15.25 -9.96
N ALA A 455 17.81 14.29 -10.43
CA ALA A 455 17.32 13.20 -9.60
C ALA A 455 18.44 12.28 -9.09
N VAL A 456 19.55 12.15 -9.83
CA VAL A 456 20.75 11.41 -9.41
C VAL A 456 21.60 12.22 -8.41
N GLU A 457 21.61 13.55 -8.53
CA GLU A 457 22.30 14.47 -7.62
C GLU A 457 21.60 14.62 -6.25
N LEU A 458 20.30 14.32 -6.16
CA LEU A 458 19.54 14.43 -4.92
C LEU A 458 20.04 13.41 -3.87
N SER A 459 20.64 13.92 -2.79
CA SER A 459 21.19 13.10 -1.69
C SER A 459 20.72 13.52 -0.30
N ALA A 460 19.92 14.58 -0.20
CA ALA A 460 19.41 15.10 1.06
C ALA A 460 17.96 15.54 0.91
N VAL A 461 17.16 15.36 1.97
CA VAL A 461 15.74 15.72 1.98
C VAL A 461 15.39 16.43 3.29
N ALA A 462 14.64 17.55 3.17
CA ALA A 462 14.11 18.29 4.29
C ALA A 462 12.72 17.77 4.69
N PHE A 463 12.61 17.26 5.92
CA PHE A 463 11.35 16.79 6.50
C PHE A 463 10.49 17.96 7.00
N PRO A 464 9.16 17.79 7.15
CA PRO A 464 8.28 18.84 7.67
C PRO A 464 8.63 19.33 9.09
N SER A 465 9.43 18.56 9.83
CA SER A 465 9.99 18.95 11.14
C SER A 465 11.07 20.04 11.05
N GLY A 466 11.56 20.33 9.84
CA GLY A 466 12.72 21.19 9.59
C GLY A 466 14.07 20.46 9.66
N VAL A 467 14.08 19.16 9.99
CA VAL A 467 15.29 18.34 9.93
C VAL A 467 15.64 18.03 8.47
N VAL A 468 16.91 18.19 8.12
CA VAL A 468 17.47 17.73 6.85
C VAL A 468 18.20 16.43 7.10
N VAL A 469 17.82 15.37 6.40
CA VAL A 469 18.53 14.09 6.41
C VAL A 469 19.39 14.03 5.16
N GLU A 470 20.70 13.83 5.35
CA GLU A 470 21.72 13.77 4.30
C GLU A 470 22.12 12.32 3.99
N ASP A 471 23.02 12.12 3.02
CA ASP A 471 23.58 10.83 2.64
C ASP A 471 22.54 9.74 2.28
N LEU A 472 21.37 10.16 1.78
CA LEU A 472 20.26 9.26 1.42
C LEU A 472 20.51 8.47 0.14
N GLY A 473 21.44 8.93 -0.69
CA GLY A 473 21.73 8.34 -2.00
C GLY A 473 20.45 8.14 -2.82
N PRO A 474 20.26 6.97 -3.46
CA PRO A 474 19.07 6.68 -4.26
C PRO A 474 17.71 6.84 -3.58
N ASP A 475 17.63 6.64 -2.26
CA ASP A 475 16.38 6.70 -1.50
C ASP A 475 15.83 8.13 -1.41
N ALA A 476 16.68 9.15 -1.60
CA ALA A 476 16.28 10.54 -1.53
C ALA A 476 15.09 10.83 -2.46
N ARG A 477 15.04 10.15 -3.62
CA ARG A 477 13.96 10.31 -4.59
C ARG A 477 12.60 9.88 -4.03
N CYS A 478 12.58 8.73 -3.36
CA CYS A 478 11.38 8.19 -2.71
C CYS A 478 11.00 9.04 -1.49
N ILE A 479 11.99 9.35 -0.66
CA ILE A 479 11.80 10.08 0.61
C ILE A 479 11.25 11.48 0.35
N ALA A 480 11.67 12.15 -0.73
CA ALA A 480 11.16 13.47 -1.09
C ALA A 480 9.62 13.51 -1.10
N CYS A 481 8.94 12.43 -1.51
CA CYS A 481 7.49 12.36 -1.50
C CYS A 481 6.90 11.61 -0.30
N HIS A 482 7.52 10.51 0.12
CA HIS A 482 7.03 9.65 1.19
C HIS A 482 7.45 10.09 2.62
N GLN A 483 7.84 11.35 2.79
CA GLN A 483 8.21 11.99 4.08
C GLN A 483 7.02 12.51 4.90
N GLY A 484 5.81 12.50 4.34
CA GLY A 484 4.64 13.17 4.92
C GLY A 484 4.66 14.69 4.75
N ARG A 485 3.54 15.35 5.09
CA ARG A 485 3.32 16.80 4.95
C ARG A 485 3.27 17.55 6.28
N SER A 486 3.25 16.82 7.39
CA SER A 486 3.17 17.36 8.74
C SER A 486 4.12 16.56 9.64
N SER A 487 4.41 17.09 10.83
CA SER A 487 5.30 16.49 11.83
C SER A 487 4.84 16.82 13.25
N GLY A 488 5.33 16.09 14.25
CA GLY A 488 5.12 16.45 15.66
C GLY A 488 5.44 17.92 15.98
N PRO A 489 6.60 18.45 15.55
CA PRO A 489 6.92 19.87 15.71
C PRO A 489 5.90 20.83 15.09
N THR A 490 5.27 20.48 13.96
CA THR A 490 4.21 21.33 13.37
C THR A 490 2.89 21.27 14.14
N VAL A 491 2.58 20.13 14.77
CA VAL A 491 1.44 19.99 15.70
C VAL A 491 1.68 20.88 16.93
N GLU A 492 2.84 20.75 17.55
CA GLU A 492 3.20 21.54 18.73
C GLU A 492 3.24 23.04 18.42
N LYS A 493 3.80 23.41 17.26
CA LYS A 493 3.80 24.81 16.81
C LYS A 493 2.39 25.39 16.74
N LYS A 494 1.40 24.64 16.27
CA LYS A 494 0.01 25.12 16.20
C LYS A 494 -0.60 25.34 17.58
N ILE A 495 -0.30 24.47 18.54
CA ILE A 495 -0.75 24.60 19.94
C ILE A 495 -0.12 25.86 20.56
N VAL A 496 1.20 26.04 20.38
CA VAL A 496 1.97 27.19 20.90
C VAL A 496 1.53 28.51 20.26
N ASP A 497 1.34 28.55 18.95
CA ASP A 497 0.92 29.77 18.23
C ASP A 497 -0.48 30.26 18.67
N LEU A 498 -1.34 29.36 19.14
CA LEU A 498 -2.65 29.67 19.72
C LEU A 498 -2.60 30.00 21.23
N ALA A 499 -1.43 29.94 21.86
CA ALA A 499 -1.22 30.18 23.28
C ALA A 499 -2.14 29.35 24.21
N LEU A 500 -2.39 28.09 23.83
CA LEU A 500 -3.22 27.17 24.63
C LEU A 500 -2.39 26.63 25.78
N ALA A 501 -2.73 27.02 27.01
CA ALA A 501 -2.02 26.61 28.23
C ALA A 501 -2.68 25.42 28.93
N ASP A 502 -3.93 25.10 28.59
CA ASP A 502 -4.67 23.97 29.15
C ASP A 502 -4.86 22.91 28.07
N ASP A 503 -4.28 21.74 28.31
CA ASP A 503 -4.29 20.61 27.38
C ASP A 503 -5.67 19.97 27.23
N ASP A 504 -6.60 20.25 28.15
CA ASP A 504 -7.92 19.62 28.23
C ASP A 504 -9.08 20.54 27.84
N VAL A 505 -8.77 21.76 27.36
CA VAL A 505 -9.77 22.73 26.89
C VAL A 505 -9.81 22.77 25.37
N THR A 506 -11.03 22.73 24.81
CA THR A 506 -11.24 22.78 23.36
C THR A 506 -10.96 24.17 22.78
N ASN A 507 -10.56 24.19 21.51
CA ASN A 507 -10.44 25.43 20.76
C ASN A 507 -10.95 25.25 19.32
N ASP A 508 -11.92 26.06 18.90
CA ASP A 508 -12.58 25.93 17.59
C ASP A 508 -11.66 26.18 16.38
N THR A 509 -10.49 26.80 16.60
CA THR A 509 -9.46 27.01 15.56
C THR A 509 -8.42 25.90 15.52
N LEU A 510 -8.36 25.07 16.58
CA LEU A 510 -7.50 23.91 16.62
C LEU A 510 -8.14 22.79 15.79
N THR A 511 -7.65 22.60 14.58
CA THR A 511 -8.12 21.54 13.68
C THR A 511 -7.11 20.40 13.58
N PHE A 512 -7.62 19.21 13.26
CA PHE A 512 -6.81 18.02 12.96
C PHE A 512 -5.67 18.32 11.98
N GLN A 513 -4.51 17.70 12.23
CA GLN A 513 -3.33 17.78 11.37
C GLN A 513 -3.13 16.42 10.70
N ASN A 514 -3.01 16.40 9.37
CA ASN A 514 -2.80 15.16 8.63
C ASN A 514 -1.32 15.01 8.28
N ILE A 515 -0.68 13.89 8.64
CA ILE A 515 0.66 13.57 8.14
C ILE A 515 0.68 13.28 6.64
N HIS A 516 -0.48 13.01 6.04
CA HIS A 516 -0.67 12.60 4.64
C HIS A 516 -0.29 11.13 4.39
N TYR A 517 -0.64 10.62 3.21
CA TYR A 517 -0.61 9.18 2.91
C TYR A 517 0.80 8.64 2.68
N PHE A 518 1.01 7.36 3.02
CA PHE A 518 2.24 6.61 2.78
C PHE A 518 3.50 7.34 3.28
N ALA A 519 3.44 7.88 4.50
CA ALA A 519 4.52 8.62 5.14
C ALA A 519 5.63 7.68 5.68
N ALA A 520 5.98 6.64 4.91
CA ALA A 520 6.91 5.59 5.29
C ALA A 520 8.29 6.11 5.70
N ALA A 521 8.77 7.21 5.10
CA ALA A 521 10.03 7.79 5.50
C ALA A 521 9.93 8.48 6.87
N ALA A 522 8.79 9.08 7.22
CA ALA A 522 8.60 9.65 8.56
C ALA A 522 8.65 8.54 9.63
N THR A 523 8.02 7.40 9.36
CA THR A 523 8.10 6.21 10.24
C THR A 523 9.52 5.64 10.29
N LYS A 524 10.10 5.32 9.12
CA LYS A 524 11.45 4.73 9.01
C LYS A 524 12.49 5.57 9.74
N PHE A 525 12.48 6.89 9.59
CA PHE A 525 13.45 7.77 10.23
C PHE A 525 13.11 8.13 11.69
N GLY A 526 11.94 7.73 12.20
CA GLY A 526 11.58 7.86 13.61
C GLY A 526 11.88 9.24 14.21
N SER A 527 12.53 9.25 15.37
CA SER A 527 12.93 10.48 16.07
C SER A 527 14.03 11.29 15.37
N THR A 528 14.72 10.73 14.38
CA THR A 528 15.62 11.49 13.50
C THR A 528 14.82 12.46 12.64
N ALA A 529 13.70 12.00 12.04
CA ALA A 529 12.82 12.86 11.22
C ALA A 529 11.77 13.61 12.04
N LYS A 530 11.44 13.14 13.25
CA LYS A 530 10.38 13.68 14.13
C LYS A 530 9.02 13.72 13.44
N GLY A 531 8.71 12.65 12.70
CA GLY A 531 7.42 12.48 12.04
C GLY A 531 6.27 12.43 13.04
N GLY A 532 6.43 11.63 14.08
CA GLY A 532 5.54 11.50 15.24
C GLY A 532 5.44 12.75 16.11
N TYR A 533 4.33 12.87 16.85
CA TYR A 533 4.29 13.71 18.03
C TYR A 533 4.94 12.96 19.20
N GLU A 534 6.13 13.45 19.59
CA GLU A 534 6.95 12.89 20.65
C GLU A 534 6.68 13.61 21.98
N TYR A 535 6.35 12.86 23.03
CA TYR A 535 5.99 13.40 24.33
C TYR A 535 7.21 13.81 25.16
N ALA A 536 7.08 14.91 25.91
CA ALA A 536 8.16 15.45 26.70
C ALA A 536 8.61 14.47 27.81
N GLY A 537 9.93 14.35 27.99
CA GLY A 537 10.54 13.45 28.97
C GLY A 537 10.64 12.00 28.52
N GLN A 538 10.08 11.66 27.35
CA GLN A 538 10.21 10.36 26.73
C GLN A 538 11.33 10.34 25.70
N TYR A 539 11.86 9.15 25.43
CA TYR A 539 12.83 8.89 24.38
C TYR A 539 12.20 8.02 23.31
N TYR A 540 12.58 8.26 22.06
CA TYR A 540 11.99 7.61 20.90
C TYR A 540 13.06 7.02 20.00
N THR A 541 12.74 5.85 19.44
CA THR A 541 13.60 5.15 18.49
C THR A 541 13.92 6.07 17.30
N PRO A 542 15.21 6.32 16.99
CA PRO A 542 15.59 7.06 15.79
C PRO A 542 15.33 6.23 14.51
N LYS A 543 16.00 6.56 13.41
CA LYS A 543 15.90 5.80 12.15
C LYS A 543 16.08 4.29 12.34
N PHE A 544 15.13 3.48 11.91
CA PHE A 544 15.29 2.03 11.89
C PHE A 544 16.41 1.60 10.93
N ASP A 545 17.45 0.99 11.49
CA ASP A 545 18.54 0.36 10.76
C ASP A 545 18.34 -1.17 10.74
N HIS A 546 18.40 -1.74 9.54
CA HIS A 546 18.38 -3.17 9.29
C HIS A 546 19.83 -3.70 9.24
N VAL A 547 20.01 -4.99 8.91
CA VAL A 547 21.36 -5.52 8.66
C VAL A 547 21.99 -4.84 7.44
N PRO A 548 23.33 -4.62 7.44
CA PRO A 548 24.02 -3.95 6.34
C PRO A 548 23.66 -4.51 4.97
N GLY A 549 23.27 -3.62 4.05
CA GLY A 549 22.84 -3.97 2.69
C GLY A 549 21.33 -4.14 2.53
N MET A 550 20.54 -3.99 3.60
CA MET A 550 19.08 -4.01 3.59
C MET A 550 18.44 -2.73 4.18
N ASP A 551 19.21 -1.64 4.24
CA ASP A 551 18.84 -0.40 4.94
C ASP A 551 18.13 0.64 4.06
N THR A 552 17.99 0.38 2.77
CA THR A 552 17.42 1.33 1.80
C THR A 552 16.05 0.87 1.30
N CYS A 553 15.19 1.82 0.92
CA CYS A 553 13.88 1.55 0.34
C CYS A 553 14.01 0.59 -0.85
N ILE A 554 15.02 0.80 -1.71
CA ILE A 554 15.23 0.00 -2.92
C ILE A 554 15.81 -1.40 -2.66
N ASN A 555 16.33 -1.68 -1.47
CA ASN A 555 16.73 -3.04 -1.08
C ASN A 555 15.49 -3.90 -0.79
N CYS A 556 14.44 -3.30 -0.23
CA CYS A 556 13.21 -4.01 0.12
C CYS A 556 12.13 -3.90 -0.96
N HIS A 557 12.05 -2.79 -1.68
CA HIS A 557 11.05 -2.54 -2.73
C HIS A 557 11.65 -2.63 -4.12
N ASN A 558 10.89 -3.14 -5.09
CA ASN A 558 11.21 -2.95 -6.49
C ASN A 558 10.79 -1.53 -6.90
N GLN A 559 11.74 -0.75 -7.39
CA GLN A 559 11.50 0.64 -7.79
C GLN A 559 10.62 0.80 -9.02
N HIS A 560 10.38 -0.27 -9.81
CA HIS A 560 9.52 -0.20 -11.00
C HIS A 560 8.13 -0.78 -10.75
N THR A 561 8.02 -1.95 -10.11
CA THR A 561 6.70 -2.52 -9.75
C THR A 561 6.12 -1.92 -8.47
N LEU A 562 6.94 -1.26 -7.64
CA LEU A 562 6.63 -0.76 -6.28
C LEU A 562 6.37 -1.85 -5.23
N GLU A 563 6.35 -3.10 -5.64
CA GLU A 563 6.12 -4.26 -4.78
C GLU A 563 7.30 -4.57 -3.87
N VAL A 564 7.00 -5.20 -2.73
CA VAL A 564 8.02 -5.71 -1.80
C VAL A 564 8.69 -6.94 -2.41
N ARG A 565 10.02 -6.98 -2.35
CA ARG A 565 10.86 -8.08 -2.84
C ARG A 565 10.87 -9.26 -1.86
N VAL A 566 9.73 -9.90 -1.62
CA VAL A 566 9.56 -10.96 -0.59
C VAL A 566 10.69 -12.01 -0.58
N GLY A 567 11.19 -12.39 -1.76
CA GLY A 567 12.29 -13.37 -1.88
C GLY A 567 13.57 -13.01 -1.12
N VAL A 568 13.89 -11.72 -0.93
CA VAL A 568 15.10 -11.31 -0.17
C VAL A 568 14.91 -11.43 1.34
N CYS A 569 13.67 -11.46 1.81
CA CYS A 569 13.35 -11.58 3.24
C CYS A 569 13.57 -13.02 3.72
N GLY A 570 13.20 -14.00 2.89
CA GLY A 570 13.22 -15.44 3.21
C GLY A 570 14.60 -15.99 3.59
N ASP A 571 15.68 -15.32 3.16
CA ASP A 571 17.06 -15.72 3.47
C ASP A 571 17.40 -15.60 4.97
N CYS A 572 16.75 -14.67 5.67
CA CYS A 572 16.95 -14.43 7.11
C CYS A 572 15.67 -14.67 7.93
N HIS A 573 14.51 -14.43 7.34
CA HIS A 573 13.20 -14.66 7.95
C HIS A 573 12.54 -15.88 7.31
N THR A 574 12.81 -17.06 7.85
CA THR A 574 12.48 -18.36 7.22
C THR A 574 10.98 -18.61 6.95
N GLY A 575 10.08 -17.75 7.45
CA GLY A 575 8.64 -17.75 7.16
C GLY A 575 8.18 -16.74 6.10
N ALA A 576 9.03 -15.80 5.68
CA ALA A 576 8.69 -14.71 4.77
C ALA A 576 8.64 -15.18 3.31
N THR A 577 7.58 -15.91 2.93
CA THR A 577 7.41 -16.46 1.57
C THR A 577 6.36 -15.73 0.72
N SER A 578 5.59 -14.82 1.31
CA SER A 578 4.61 -13.96 0.63
C SER A 578 4.52 -12.61 1.34
N VAL A 579 3.84 -11.62 0.72
CA VAL A 579 3.55 -10.33 1.38
C VAL A 579 2.72 -10.54 2.65
N ALA A 580 1.73 -11.43 2.61
CA ALA A 580 0.92 -11.76 3.78
C ALA A 580 1.76 -12.39 4.91
N ALA A 581 2.75 -13.22 4.58
CA ALA A 581 3.64 -13.80 5.58
C ALA A 581 4.60 -12.78 6.23
N LEU A 582 4.64 -11.53 5.73
CA LEU A 582 5.38 -10.46 6.40
C LEU A 582 4.66 -9.98 7.68
N ASP A 583 3.34 -10.17 7.76
CA ASP A 583 2.53 -9.76 8.92
C ASP A 583 2.95 -10.52 10.18
N ASP A 584 3.37 -11.79 10.02
CA ASP A 584 3.86 -12.66 11.09
C ASP A 584 5.31 -12.34 11.52
N LEU A 585 5.97 -11.36 10.90
CA LEU A 585 7.35 -11.05 11.23
C LEU A 585 7.47 -10.31 12.55
N ARG A 586 8.30 -10.87 13.42
CA ARG A 586 8.76 -10.26 14.66
C ARG A 586 10.28 -10.19 14.64
N MET A 587 10.84 -9.04 14.99
CA MET A 587 12.30 -8.90 15.08
C MET A 587 12.85 -9.74 16.23
N PHE A 588 14.01 -10.36 16.04
CA PHE A 588 14.74 -10.97 17.15
C PHE A 588 15.09 -9.88 18.17
N GLY A 589 14.65 -10.06 19.42
CA GLY A 589 14.78 -9.05 20.48
C GLY A 589 13.56 -8.14 20.66
N SER A 590 12.55 -8.21 19.79
CA SER A 590 11.21 -7.67 20.07
C SER A 590 10.40 -8.70 20.84
N THR A 591 10.53 -8.76 22.16
CA THR A 591 9.92 -9.83 22.98
C THR A 591 8.78 -9.36 23.87
N GLY A 592 8.58 -8.04 23.97
CA GLY A 592 7.53 -7.46 24.80
C GLY A 592 6.14 -7.65 24.22
N ASP A 593 5.15 -7.86 25.08
CA ASP A 593 3.71 -7.79 24.77
C ASP A 593 3.31 -6.31 24.72
N TYR A 594 3.34 -5.70 23.54
CA TYR A 594 3.24 -4.26 23.36
C TYR A 594 1.80 -3.75 23.41
N ASP A 595 0.81 -4.58 23.06
CA ASP A 595 -0.61 -4.22 23.15
C ASP A 595 -1.26 -4.65 24.48
N GLY A 596 -0.65 -5.59 25.20
CA GLY A 596 -1.05 -6.06 26.51
C GLY A 596 -2.12 -7.16 26.48
N ASP A 597 -2.25 -7.89 25.37
CA ASP A 597 -3.24 -8.96 25.22
C ASP A 597 -2.77 -10.32 25.81
N GLY A 598 -1.50 -10.41 26.20
CA GLY A 598 -0.84 -11.59 26.75
C GLY A 598 -0.11 -12.46 25.73
N ASN A 599 -0.08 -12.09 24.45
CA ASN A 599 0.51 -12.86 23.35
C ASN A 599 1.87 -12.32 22.90
N THR A 600 2.94 -12.79 23.54
CA THR A 600 4.33 -12.42 23.19
C THR A 600 4.89 -13.12 21.93
N THR A 601 4.06 -13.78 21.12
CA THR A 601 4.52 -14.61 19.99
C THR A 601 3.98 -14.21 18.62
N GLU A 602 3.00 -13.33 18.55
CA GLU A 602 2.46 -12.83 17.28
C GLU A 602 3.41 -11.85 16.56
N GLY A 603 3.09 -11.54 15.31
CA GLY A 603 3.87 -10.61 14.49
C GLY A 603 3.77 -9.18 15.01
N LEU A 604 4.79 -8.36 14.73
CA LEU A 604 4.82 -6.96 15.19
C LEU A 604 3.68 -6.12 14.57
N ARG A 605 3.08 -6.59 13.47
CA ARG A 605 1.90 -5.97 12.89
C ARG A 605 0.70 -6.03 13.83
N ASP A 606 0.44 -7.19 14.41
CA ASP A 606 -0.73 -7.43 15.26
C ASP A 606 -0.60 -6.65 16.56
N GLU A 607 0.59 -6.68 17.18
CA GLU A 607 0.96 -5.86 18.33
C GLU A 607 0.68 -4.35 18.09
N VAL A 608 1.14 -3.81 16.95
CA VAL A 608 0.90 -2.40 16.61
C VAL A 608 -0.59 -2.13 16.35
N ALA A 609 -1.31 -3.10 15.76
CA ALA A 609 -2.73 -2.96 15.45
C ALA A 609 -3.62 -3.01 16.71
N GLY A 610 -3.34 -3.93 17.65
CA GLY A 610 -4.03 -4.01 18.94
C GLY A 610 -3.78 -2.78 19.80
N LEU A 611 -2.55 -2.26 19.79
CA LEU A 611 -2.23 -1.00 20.45
C LEU A 611 -2.96 0.19 19.79
N GLY A 612 -3.03 0.23 18.47
CA GLY A 612 -3.81 1.20 17.72
C GLY A 612 -5.30 1.15 18.05
N ALA A 613 -5.89 -0.04 18.17
CA ALA A 613 -7.27 -0.21 18.60
C ALA A 613 -7.50 0.33 20.02
N THR A 614 -6.59 0.05 20.94
CA THR A 614 -6.63 0.57 22.32
C THR A 614 -6.53 2.10 22.34
N LEU A 615 -5.67 2.69 21.49
CA LEU A 615 -5.59 4.14 21.36
C LEU A 615 -6.89 4.76 20.83
N LEU A 616 -7.56 4.13 19.86
CA LEU A 616 -8.85 4.63 19.37
C LEU A 616 -9.89 4.65 20.50
N VAL A 617 -9.95 3.60 21.33
CA VAL A 617 -10.82 3.55 22.51
C VAL A 617 -10.48 4.68 23.50
N ALA A 618 -9.20 4.93 23.76
CA ALA A 618 -8.76 6.03 24.62
C ALA A 618 -9.13 7.41 24.06
N ILE A 619 -8.96 7.62 22.75
CA ILE A 619 -9.38 8.84 22.03
C ILE A 619 -10.88 9.06 22.19
N GLN A 620 -11.68 8.03 21.95
CA GLN A 620 -13.15 8.08 22.05
C GLN A 620 -13.61 8.37 23.47
N LYS A 621 -13.03 7.69 24.45
CA LYS A 621 -13.35 7.88 25.86
C LYS A 621 -12.95 9.27 26.34
N TYR A 622 -11.77 9.76 25.98
CA TYR A 622 -11.33 11.12 26.32
C TYR A 622 -12.25 12.18 25.71
N ALA A 623 -12.53 12.08 24.40
CA ALA A 623 -13.41 13.01 23.70
C ALA A 623 -14.81 13.10 24.36
N LYS A 624 -15.37 11.94 24.74
CA LYS A 624 -16.64 11.86 25.47
C LYS A 624 -16.55 12.42 26.88
N ASP A 625 -15.66 11.89 27.71
CA ASP A 625 -15.67 12.12 29.16
C ASP A 625 -15.05 13.48 29.54
N LYS A 626 -14.13 14.00 28.72
CA LYS A 626 -13.46 15.29 28.96
C LYS A 626 -14.02 16.42 28.13
N LEU A 627 -14.27 16.19 26.85
CA LEU A 627 -14.70 17.26 25.94
C LEU A 627 -16.22 17.27 25.73
N GLY A 628 -16.94 16.24 26.19
CA GLY A 628 -18.40 16.15 26.08
C GLY A 628 -18.90 15.94 24.65
N LYS A 629 -18.02 15.46 23.75
CA LYS A 629 -18.30 15.27 22.32
C LYS A 629 -17.65 13.99 21.82
N GLU A 630 -18.48 12.98 21.55
CA GLU A 630 -18.05 11.71 20.99
C GLU A 630 -17.43 11.88 19.59
N ILE A 631 -16.37 11.12 19.31
CA ILE A 631 -15.54 11.19 18.10
C ILE A 631 -15.52 9.81 17.44
N ALA A 632 -15.57 9.79 16.11
CA ALA A 632 -15.38 8.58 15.32
C ALA A 632 -14.31 8.80 14.24
N TYR A 633 -13.66 7.71 13.84
CA TYR A 633 -12.63 7.72 12.80
C TYR A 633 -13.11 7.01 11.53
N SER A 634 -12.77 7.56 10.37
CA SER A 634 -13.01 7.01 9.02
C SER A 634 -11.69 6.77 8.30
N ASP A 635 -11.55 5.61 7.69
CA ASP A 635 -10.35 5.24 6.93
C ASP A 635 -10.25 5.93 5.56
N SER A 636 -11.40 6.17 4.94
CA SER A 636 -11.51 6.64 3.55
C SER A 636 -11.87 8.12 3.43
N THR A 637 -12.59 8.71 4.39
CA THR A 637 -13.13 10.06 4.21
C THR A 637 -12.35 11.12 4.97
N HIS A 638 -11.83 12.13 4.27
CA HIS A 638 -11.21 13.30 4.88
C HIS A 638 -12.26 14.19 5.61
N PRO A 639 -12.00 14.74 6.81
CA PRO A 639 -10.71 14.80 7.54
C PRO A 639 -10.49 13.66 8.55
N TYR A 640 -11.08 12.49 8.31
CA TYR A 640 -10.94 11.23 9.05
C TYR A 640 -11.56 11.22 10.44
N PHE A 641 -11.59 12.34 11.16
CA PHE A 641 -12.26 12.44 12.46
C PHE A 641 -13.57 13.21 12.35
N PHE A 642 -14.66 12.58 12.79
CA PHE A 642 -16.03 13.09 12.71
C PHE A 642 -16.70 13.05 14.08
N ILE A 643 -17.76 13.84 14.26
CA ILE A 643 -18.59 13.72 15.45
C ILE A 643 -19.40 12.43 15.35
N ASP A 644 -19.29 11.59 16.36
CA ASP A 644 -20.08 10.36 16.49
C ASP A 644 -21.47 10.71 17.05
N THR A 645 -22.42 10.89 16.15
CA THR A 645 -23.77 11.37 16.45
C THR A 645 -24.65 10.27 17.03
N ASN A 646 -24.47 9.03 16.59
CA ASN A 646 -25.24 7.88 17.05
C ASN A 646 -24.60 7.16 18.26
N LYS A 647 -23.35 7.51 18.59
CA LYS A 647 -22.57 7.05 19.75
C LYS A 647 -22.17 5.58 19.67
N ASN A 648 -21.98 5.05 18.45
CA ASN A 648 -21.60 3.66 18.21
C ASN A 648 -20.07 3.47 18.11
N GLY A 649 -19.28 4.55 18.13
CA GLY A 649 -17.83 4.54 18.02
C GLY A 649 -17.28 4.33 16.60
N THR A 650 -18.11 4.40 15.57
CA THR A 650 -17.74 4.13 14.16
C THR A 650 -18.22 5.28 13.29
N ALA A 651 -17.40 5.73 12.33
CA ALA A 651 -17.83 6.79 11.42
C ALA A 651 -18.63 6.17 10.27
N GLU A 652 -19.96 6.19 10.38
CA GLU A 652 -20.85 5.70 9.32
C GLU A 652 -20.91 6.70 8.15
N THR A 653 -21.43 6.27 6.99
CA THR A 653 -21.41 7.10 5.76
C THR A 653 -22.17 8.41 5.87
N ASP A 654 -23.20 8.47 6.72
CA ASP A 654 -23.96 9.69 7.02
C ASP A 654 -23.23 10.62 8.00
N GLU A 655 -22.32 10.09 8.82
CA GLU A 655 -21.49 10.84 9.76
C GLU A 655 -20.17 11.30 9.15
N ALA A 656 -19.60 10.50 8.25
CA ALA A 656 -18.34 10.75 7.55
C ALA A 656 -18.51 11.76 6.40
N VAL A 657 -19.09 12.92 6.71
CA VAL A 657 -19.33 14.02 5.76
C VAL A 657 -18.64 15.29 6.26
N SER A 658 -18.14 16.13 5.34
CA SER A 658 -17.35 17.32 5.72
C SER A 658 -18.09 18.28 6.67
N ALA A 659 -19.43 18.31 6.63
CA ALA A 659 -20.24 19.13 7.53
C ALA A 659 -20.22 18.64 8.99
N ASN A 660 -19.93 17.36 9.22
CA ASN A 660 -19.88 16.70 10.52
C ASN A 660 -18.44 16.43 11.01
N LYS A 661 -17.45 17.11 10.42
CA LYS A 661 -16.06 17.02 10.87
C LYS A 661 -15.93 17.29 12.36
N TYR A 662 -15.04 16.57 13.03
CA TYR A 662 -14.75 16.84 14.44
C TYR A 662 -14.01 18.19 14.55
N SER A 663 -14.61 19.15 15.22
CA SER A 663 -14.02 20.47 15.51
C SER A 663 -13.58 20.71 16.96
N PRO A 664 -14.12 20.05 18.00
CA PRO A 664 -13.78 20.39 19.39
C PRO A 664 -12.47 19.74 19.84
N PHE A 665 -11.36 19.97 19.14
CA PHE A 665 -10.06 19.46 19.55
C PHE A 665 -9.51 20.26 20.75
N SER A 666 -8.97 19.53 21.74
CA SER A 666 -8.04 20.04 22.73
C SER A 666 -6.59 19.76 22.29
N PRO A 667 -5.57 20.44 22.84
CA PRO A 667 -4.16 20.11 22.58
C PRO A 667 -3.84 18.63 22.81
N ARG A 668 -4.34 18.03 23.90
CA ARG A 668 -4.13 16.61 24.20
C ARG A 668 -4.71 15.70 23.12
N LEU A 669 -5.97 15.94 22.74
CA LEU A 669 -6.64 15.12 21.72
C LEU A 669 -5.97 15.26 20.35
N LEU A 670 -5.48 16.45 19.99
CA LEU A 670 -4.79 16.67 18.72
C LEU A 670 -3.51 15.84 18.63
N ARG A 671 -2.71 15.78 19.71
CA ARG A 671 -1.48 14.98 19.77
C ARG A 671 -1.76 13.48 19.56
N ALA A 672 -2.74 12.95 20.29
CA ALA A 672 -3.12 11.55 20.20
C ALA A 672 -3.70 11.16 18.83
N THR A 673 -4.63 11.96 18.31
CA THR A 673 -5.23 11.71 16.97
C THR A 673 -4.20 11.85 15.85
N TYR A 674 -3.20 12.72 16.00
CA TYR A 674 -2.09 12.81 15.07
C TYR A 674 -1.25 11.54 15.05
N ASN A 675 -0.84 11.02 16.21
CA ASN A 675 -0.09 9.76 16.29
C ASN A 675 -0.89 8.56 15.78
N TYR A 676 -2.20 8.50 16.07
CA TYR A 676 -3.09 7.51 15.50
C TYR A 676 -3.08 7.55 13.96
N GLN A 677 -3.11 8.75 13.38
CA GLN A 677 -3.07 8.93 11.93
C GLN A 677 -1.75 8.46 11.32
N ILE A 678 -0.61 8.65 12.00
CA ILE A 678 0.69 8.20 11.50
C ILE A 678 0.70 6.70 11.27
N TRP A 679 0.27 5.94 12.29
CA TRP A 679 0.12 4.51 12.16
C TRP A 679 -0.82 4.14 11.00
N LYS A 680 -2.00 4.75 10.94
CA LYS A 680 -2.99 4.46 9.89
C LYS A 680 -2.55 4.83 8.48
N LYS A 681 -1.66 5.80 8.31
CA LYS A 681 -1.18 6.28 7.00
C LYS A 681 0.18 5.72 6.59
N ASP A 682 0.68 4.72 7.31
CA ASP A 682 1.77 3.85 6.88
C ASP A 682 1.37 2.38 7.02
N PRO A 683 0.87 1.72 5.96
CA PRO A 683 0.50 0.30 6.03
C PRO A 683 1.68 -0.63 6.36
N GLY A 684 2.92 -0.19 6.13
CA GLY A 684 4.14 -0.92 6.44
C GLY A 684 4.77 -0.51 7.78
N ALA A 685 4.06 0.23 8.64
CA ALA A 685 4.68 0.86 9.81
C ALA A 685 5.38 -0.14 10.75
N PHE A 686 4.82 -1.35 10.89
CA PHE A 686 5.40 -2.45 11.65
C PHE A 686 6.79 -2.87 11.13
N ALA A 687 7.01 -2.82 9.82
CA ALA A 687 8.28 -3.18 9.18
C ALA A 687 9.22 -1.98 9.02
N HIS A 688 8.68 -0.77 8.79
CA HIS A 688 9.48 0.44 8.60
C HIS A 688 10.14 0.92 9.89
N ASN A 689 9.41 0.92 11.01
CA ASN A 689 9.92 1.22 12.36
C ASN A 689 8.86 0.90 13.43
N GLY A 690 8.47 -0.37 13.55
CA GLY A 690 7.35 -0.76 14.42
C GLY A 690 7.53 -0.32 15.88
N LYS A 691 8.76 -0.36 16.42
CA LYS A 691 9.05 0.10 17.79
C LYS A 691 8.77 1.59 17.99
N TYR A 692 9.11 2.45 17.02
CA TYR A 692 8.79 3.87 17.09
C TYR A 692 7.27 4.09 17.14
N ILE A 693 6.52 3.33 16.34
CA ILE A 693 5.05 3.41 16.34
C ILE A 693 4.47 2.91 17.67
N VAL A 694 4.97 1.80 18.21
CA VAL A 694 4.59 1.32 19.55
C VAL A 694 4.76 2.44 20.58
N GLN A 695 5.92 3.11 20.61
CA GLN A 695 6.18 4.22 21.55
C GLN A 695 5.19 5.37 21.38
N LEU A 696 4.91 5.80 20.14
CA LEU A 696 3.97 6.88 19.87
C LEU A 696 2.54 6.54 20.33
N LEU A 697 2.07 5.33 20.02
CA LEU A 697 0.72 4.88 20.37
C LEU A 697 0.58 4.67 21.89
N HIS A 698 1.56 4.00 22.51
CA HIS A 698 1.64 3.78 23.95
C HIS A 698 1.61 5.11 24.72
N ASP A 699 2.46 6.06 24.33
CA ASP A 699 2.55 7.34 25.03
C ASP A 699 1.30 8.20 24.82
N SER A 700 0.65 8.11 23.66
CA SER A 700 -0.66 8.74 23.44
C SER A 700 -1.76 8.14 24.32
N ILE A 701 -1.77 6.82 24.55
CA ILE A 701 -2.70 6.18 25.50
C ILE A 701 -2.42 6.69 26.92
N ALA A 702 -1.16 6.68 27.35
CA ALA A 702 -0.75 7.14 28.67
C ALA A 702 -1.13 8.61 28.93
N ASP A 703 -0.90 9.47 27.94
CA ASP A 703 -1.25 10.89 27.99
C ASP A 703 -2.76 11.11 28.15
N LEU A 704 -3.59 10.45 27.34
CA LEU A 704 -5.05 10.52 27.45
C LEU A 704 -5.55 9.96 28.80
N ASN A 705 -5.00 8.82 29.24
CA ASN A 705 -5.32 8.19 30.51
C ASN A 705 -4.99 9.08 31.71
N SER A 706 -3.94 9.88 31.64
CA SER A 706 -3.57 10.81 32.73
C SER A 706 -4.65 11.85 33.04
N ALA A 707 -5.47 12.19 32.04
CA ALA A 707 -6.59 13.09 32.23
C ALA A 707 -7.83 12.36 32.74
N LEU A 708 -8.08 11.11 32.33
CA LEU A 708 -9.32 10.38 32.62
C LEU A 708 -9.48 10.01 34.10
N THR A 709 -10.69 10.17 34.63
CA THR A 709 -11.02 9.73 36.00
C THR A 709 -11.02 8.20 36.11
N GLU A 710 -11.46 7.53 35.04
CA GLU A 710 -11.40 6.08 34.89
C GLU A 710 -10.55 5.81 33.64
N PRO A 711 -9.25 5.49 33.79
CA PRO A 711 -8.39 5.19 32.65
C PRO A 711 -8.88 3.99 31.82
N VAL A 712 -8.58 3.98 30.52
CA VAL A 712 -8.70 2.78 29.68
C VAL A 712 -7.70 1.75 30.19
N ALA A 713 -8.16 0.52 30.40
CA ALA A 713 -7.29 -0.59 30.78
C ALA A 713 -6.26 -0.83 29.68
N PHE A 714 -4.98 -0.70 30.04
CA PHE A 714 -3.85 -0.84 29.14
C PHE A 714 -2.67 -1.38 29.95
N ALA A 715 -2.08 -2.49 29.49
CA ALA A 715 -0.98 -3.17 30.16
C ALA A 715 0.18 -3.50 29.21
N GLY A 716 0.15 -2.94 28.00
CA GLY A 716 1.18 -3.17 26.99
C GLY A 716 2.52 -2.56 27.37
N GLU A 717 3.60 -3.23 26.97
CA GLU A 717 4.96 -2.77 27.15
C GLU A 717 5.29 -1.64 26.16
N ARG A 718 6.06 -0.64 26.60
CA ARG A 718 6.46 0.49 25.76
C ARG A 718 7.63 0.18 24.82
N GLY A 719 8.51 -0.71 25.22
CA GLY A 719 9.78 -0.99 24.55
C GLY A 719 10.34 -2.33 25.01
N ASP A 720 11.46 -2.74 24.42
CA ASP A 720 12.06 -4.04 24.73
C ASP A 720 12.90 -4.00 26.01
N GLY A 721 13.23 -5.18 26.53
CA GLY A 721 14.21 -5.32 27.60
C GLY A 721 15.65 -5.45 27.09
N GLY A 722 16.60 -4.91 27.86
CA GLY A 722 18.01 -5.27 27.75
C GLY A 722 18.75 -4.65 26.56
N HIS A 723 19.37 -5.47 25.73
CA HIS A 723 20.27 -5.00 24.66
C HIS A 723 19.54 -4.42 23.43
N PHE A 724 18.22 -4.64 23.32
CA PHE A 724 17.39 -4.15 22.22
C PHE A 724 16.53 -2.94 22.60
N ASP A 725 16.65 -2.49 23.85
CA ASP A 725 16.02 -1.30 24.42
C ASP A 725 16.78 -0.03 23.99
N GLY A 726 16.83 0.21 22.68
CA GLY A 726 17.58 1.31 22.09
C GLY A 726 17.05 2.70 22.44
N ASP A 727 15.82 2.79 22.95
CA ASP A 727 15.16 4.01 23.39
C ASP A 727 15.33 4.29 24.88
N SER A 728 15.88 3.38 25.68
CA SER A 728 16.22 3.70 27.06
C SER A 728 17.34 4.74 27.18
N GLN A 729 17.30 5.49 28.29
CA GLN A 729 18.26 6.55 28.62
C GLN A 729 19.74 6.13 28.42
N PRO A 730 20.21 4.91 28.76
CA PRO A 730 21.59 4.49 28.53
C PRO A 730 22.07 4.61 27.09
N TRP A 731 21.19 4.51 26.09
CA TRP A 731 21.54 4.67 24.67
C TRP A 731 21.36 6.12 24.20
N ARG A 732 20.41 6.83 24.79
CA ARG A 732 19.96 8.17 24.34
C ARG A 732 20.64 9.35 25.01
N ASN A 733 21.47 9.11 26.03
CA ASN A 733 22.24 10.16 26.72
C ASN A 733 23.09 11.05 25.79
N TRP A 734 23.37 10.60 24.57
CA TRP A 734 24.20 11.30 23.58
C TRP A 734 23.44 11.87 22.39
N ASP A 735 22.10 11.86 22.41
CA ASP A 735 21.27 12.38 21.32
C ASP A 735 21.54 13.86 21.07
N SER A 736 21.65 14.65 22.15
CA SER A 736 21.94 16.08 22.05
C SER A 736 23.31 16.40 21.46
N SER A 737 24.31 15.53 21.68
CA SER A 737 25.64 15.68 21.08
C SER A 737 25.76 15.02 19.72
N GLY A 738 24.79 14.17 19.33
CA GLY A 738 24.85 13.35 18.13
C GLY A 738 26.08 12.47 18.05
N THR A 739 26.68 12.07 19.17
CA THR A 739 27.91 11.24 19.18
C THR A 739 28.13 10.60 20.55
N VAL A 740 28.27 9.27 20.57
CA VAL A 740 28.75 8.48 21.71
C VAL A 740 30.28 8.57 21.77
N PRO A 741 30.87 9.07 22.88
CA PRO A 741 32.32 9.17 23.01
C PRO A 741 33.03 7.81 22.94
N ALA A 742 34.27 7.80 22.47
CA ALA A 742 35.08 6.58 22.31
C ALA A 742 35.06 5.68 23.56
N ASN A 743 35.27 6.24 24.75
CA ASN A 743 35.31 5.50 26.01
C ASN A 743 33.94 4.89 26.44
N CYS A 744 32.85 5.28 25.80
CA CYS A 744 31.50 4.73 26.03
C CYS A 744 31.04 3.82 24.87
N SER A 745 31.47 4.11 23.65
CA SER A 745 31.05 3.40 22.43
C SER A 745 31.26 1.88 22.49
N LYS A 746 32.29 1.39 23.21
CA LYS A 746 32.57 -0.04 23.40
C LYS A 746 31.31 -0.87 23.76
N CYS A 747 30.40 -0.29 24.53
CA CYS A 747 29.22 -1.00 25.06
C CYS A 747 27.90 -0.32 24.74
N HIS A 748 27.94 0.90 24.19
CA HIS A 748 26.76 1.71 23.89
C HIS A 748 26.59 1.95 22.39
N THR A 749 27.32 1.21 21.56
CA THR A 749 27.16 1.17 20.09
C THR A 749 27.49 -0.23 19.59
N GLY A 750 26.80 -0.72 18.56
CA GLY A 750 27.07 -2.01 17.94
C GLY A 750 28.45 -2.06 17.29
N ALA A 751 28.87 -0.96 16.63
CA ALA A 751 30.18 -0.85 16.00
C ALA A 751 31.33 -0.75 17.04
N GLY A 752 31.11 -0.05 18.15
CA GLY A 752 32.16 0.18 19.15
C GLY A 752 32.66 -1.10 19.81
N PHE A 753 31.80 -2.11 20.01
CA PHE A 753 32.25 -3.42 20.48
C PHE A 753 33.16 -4.11 19.47
N GLN A 754 32.76 -4.10 18.19
CA GLN A 754 33.53 -4.72 17.10
C GLN A 754 34.91 -4.05 16.91
N ASP A 755 34.95 -2.71 16.98
CA ASP A 755 36.21 -1.97 16.95
C ASP A 755 37.11 -2.38 18.11
N PHE A 756 36.55 -2.50 19.32
CA PHE A 756 37.32 -2.89 20.48
C PHE A 756 37.89 -4.29 20.34
N VAL A 757 37.11 -5.27 19.89
CA VAL A 757 37.59 -6.65 19.73
C VAL A 757 38.62 -6.74 18.59
N THR A 758 38.44 -5.98 17.52
CA THR A 758 39.32 -6.02 16.35
C THR A 758 40.63 -5.26 16.57
N TYR A 759 40.56 -4.07 17.16
CA TYR A 759 41.68 -3.12 17.23
C TYR A 759 42.18 -2.88 18.66
N GLY A 760 41.47 -3.34 19.69
CA GLY A 760 41.79 -3.11 21.11
C GLY A 760 41.44 -1.70 21.61
N VAL A 761 40.86 -0.86 20.75
CA VAL A 761 40.49 0.53 21.00
C VAL A 761 39.18 0.84 20.30
N THR A 762 38.53 1.92 20.71
CA THR A 762 37.26 2.38 20.13
C THR A 762 37.38 3.81 19.63
N THR A 763 36.54 4.17 18.67
CA THR A 763 36.35 5.55 18.18
C THR A 763 34.99 6.09 18.60
N PRO A 764 34.77 7.43 18.55
CA PRO A 764 33.44 7.97 18.69
C PRO A 764 32.52 7.42 17.59
N HIS A 765 31.26 7.16 17.94
CA HIS A 765 30.25 6.59 17.05
C HIS A 765 28.94 7.36 17.18
N GLN A 766 28.05 7.25 16.20
CA GLN A 766 26.70 7.78 16.33
C GLN A 766 25.89 6.96 17.35
N PRO A 767 24.87 7.55 18.01
CA PRO A 767 24.01 6.79 18.94
C PRO A 767 23.17 5.71 18.24
N ASP A 768 23.44 4.43 18.51
CA ASP A 768 22.76 3.26 17.88
C ASP A 768 21.48 2.78 18.59
N HIS A 769 20.65 2.00 17.91
CA HIS A 769 19.34 1.47 18.34
C HIS A 769 19.42 0.30 19.33
N GLY A 770 20.42 0.30 20.22
CA GLY A 770 20.82 -0.87 20.98
C GLY A 770 21.94 -1.63 20.30
N LEU A 771 22.07 -2.93 20.61
CA LEU A 771 23.04 -3.80 19.98
C LEU A 771 22.44 -4.50 18.75
N ALA A 772 23.14 -4.40 17.62
CA ALA A 772 22.81 -5.14 16.41
C ALA A 772 23.25 -6.61 16.49
N CYS A 773 22.68 -7.49 15.67
CA CYS A 773 23.12 -8.89 15.54
C CYS A 773 24.63 -8.98 15.26
N THR A 774 25.14 -8.12 14.39
CA THR A 774 26.55 -8.03 14.02
C THR A 774 27.45 -7.57 15.16
N THR A 775 26.92 -7.08 16.28
CA THR A 775 27.72 -6.80 17.49
C THR A 775 28.32 -8.09 18.03
N CYS A 776 27.53 -9.16 18.12
CA CYS A 776 27.92 -10.42 18.74
C CYS A 776 28.20 -11.53 17.71
N HIS A 777 27.73 -11.38 16.46
CA HIS A 777 27.87 -12.36 15.40
C HIS A 777 28.75 -11.84 14.24
N THR A 778 29.62 -12.71 13.74
CA THR A 778 30.58 -12.44 12.66
C THR A 778 30.09 -12.88 11.28
N SER A 779 29.00 -13.66 11.21
CA SER A 779 28.40 -14.11 9.96
C SER A 779 26.87 -14.17 10.07
N MET A 780 26.19 -13.87 8.96
CA MET A 780 24.73 -13.99 8.80
C MET A 780 24.48 -14.70 7.44
N PRO A 781 23.62 -15.73 7.35
CA PRO A 781 22.84 -16.37 8.43
C PRO A 781 23.65 -17.41 9.24
N GLY A 782 24.99 -17.38 9.19
CA GLY A 782 25.84 -18.35 9.91
C GLY A 782 25.82 -18.20 11.44
N PHE A 783 25.44 -17.02 11.94
CA PHE A 783 25.36 -16.65 13.36
C PHE A 783 26.59 -17.01 14.20
N GLU A 784 27.78 -17.03 13.60
CA GLU A 784 29.01 -17.38 14.33
C GLU A 784 29.38 -16.29 15.34
N LEU A 785 29.53 -16.63 16.62
CA LEU A 785 29.88 -15.66 17.65
C LEU A 785 31.28 -15.06 17.48
N VAL A 786 31.41 -13.78 17.80
CA VAL A 786 32.70 -13.09 17.93
C VAL A 786 33.57 -13.81 18.96
N LYS A 787 34.83 -14.06 18.62
CA LYS A 787 35.78 -14.74 19.51
C LYS A 787 36.55 -13.72 20.34
N VAL A 788 36.40 -13.80 21.66
CA VAL A 788 37.16 -13.01 22.63
C VAL A 788 37.92 -13.98 23.54
N ASP A 789 39.25 -13.99 23.43
CA ASP A 789 40.09 -14.95 24.18
C ASP A 789 40.40 -14.51 25.62
N LYS A 790 40.33 -13.20 25.87
CA LYS A 790 40.69 -12.61 27.17
C LYS A 790 39.90 -11.33 27.45
N VAL A 791 39.70 -11.05 28.73
CA VAL A 791 39.03 -9.84 29.23
C VAL A 791 39.95 -9.11 30.19
N VAL A 792 40.05 -7.79 30.03
CA VAL A 792 40.81 -6.90 30.92
C VAL A 792 39.82 -6.17 31.83
N TYR A 793 39.92 -6.41 33.13
CA TYR A 793 39.07 -5.77 34.14
C TYR A 793 39.63 -4.41 34.56
N PRO A 794 38.81 -3.51 35.15
CA PRO A 794 39.28 -2.20 35.64
C PRO A 794 40.40 -2.27 36.68
N SER A 795 40.52 -3.42 37.36
CA SER A 795 41.63 -3.73 38.28
C SER A 795 42.98 -3.96 37.58
N THR A 796 43.01 -3.91 36.25
CA THR A 796 44.12 -4.31 35.34
C THR A 796 44.37 -5.82 35.26
N VAL A 797 43.62 -6.63 36.02
CA VAL A 797 43.67 -8.08 35.91
C VAL A 797 43.17 -8.51 34.54
N THR A 798 43.92 -9.41 33.90
CA THR A 798 43.53 -10.02 32.63
C THR A 798 43.22 -11.49 32.85
N ILE A 799 41.99 -11.89 32.58
CA ILE A 799 41.56 -13.30 32.59
C ILE A 799 41.57 -13.80 31.16
N THR A 800 42.32 -14.87 30.89
CA THR A 800 42.44 -15.50 29.56
C THR A 800 41.77 -16.86 29.60
N ASP A 801 40.69 -17.01 28.83
CA ASP A 801 39.87 -18.23 28.77
C ASP A 801 39.36 -18.44 27.33
N PRO A 802 40.24 -18.87 26.41
CA PRO A 802 39.92 -18.97 24.99
C PRO A 802 38.77 -19.96 24.72
N GLY A 803 37.80 -19.55 23.91
CA GLY A 803 36.62 -20.35 23.58
C GLY A 803 35.44 -20.20 24.55
N ASN A 804 35.58 -19.45 25.65
CA ASN A 804 34.46 -19.11 26.52
C ASN A 804 33.66 -17.92 25.95
N SER A 805 32.43 -18.16 25.50
CA SER A 805 31.56 -17.12 24.94
C SER A 805 31.19 -16.01 25.94
N SER A 806 31.31 -16.27 27.25
CA SER A 806 31.09 -15.25 28.29
C SER A 806 32.05 -14.07 28.20
N ASN A 807 33.20 -14.25 27.55
CA ASN A 807 34.18 -13.17 27.36
C ASN A 807 33.62 -12.02 26.52
N ILE A 808 32.68 -12.30 25.61
CA ILE A 808 31.95 -11.28 24.84
C ILE A 808 31.21 -10.36 25.82
N CYS A 809 30.37 -10.93 26.69
CA CYS A 809 29.59 -10.19 27.68
C CYS A 809 30.50 -9.47 28.68
N ALA A 810 31.52 -10.17 29.19
CA ALA A 810 32.43 -9.66 30.21
C ALA A 810 33.27 -8.48 29.73
N THR A 811 33.44 -8.27 28.43
CA THR A 811 34.09 -7.08 27.86
C THR A 811 33.34 -5.78 28.21
N CYS A 812 32.02 -5.87 28.41
CA CYS A 812 31.17 -4.74 28.79
C CYS A 812 30.74 -4.78 30.26
N HIS A 813 30.41 -5.96 30.78
CA HIS A 813 29.92 -6.14 32.14
C HIS A 813 31.05 -6.31 33.19
N SER A 814 32.24 -5.76 32.93
CA SER A 814 33.41 -5.80 33.83
C SER A 814 33.43 -4.69 34.89
N GLY A 815 32.51 -3.73 34.82
CA GLY A 815 32.60 -2.46 35.54
C GLY A 815 33.58 -1.47 34.89
N ARG A 816 33.66 -0.25 35.46
CA ARG A 816 34.55 0.85 34.98
C ARG A 816 35.64 1.25 35.98
N GLU A 817 35.44 1.01 37.26
CA GLU A 817 36.34 1.39 38.34
C GLU A 817 36.61 0.16 39.22
N ALA A 818 37.72 0.16 39.97
CA ALA A 818 38.06 -0.92 40.89
C ALA A 818 38.71 -0.39 42.16
N LYS A 819 39.06 -1.29 43.09
CA LYS A 819 39.86 -0.97 44.29
C LYS A 819 41.05 -0.04 44.00
N ALA A 820 41.80 -0.29 42.93
CA ALA A 820 42.97 0.53 42.55
C ALA A 820 42.61 2.02 42.32
N SER A 821 41.42 2.31 41.77
CA SER A 821 40.93 3.67 41.57
C SER A 821 40.62 4.37 42.90
N ILE A 822 40.10 3.62 43.87
CA ILE A 822 39.83 4.11 45.23
C ILE A 822 41.14 4.39 45.96
N ASP A 823 42.08 3.44 45.91
CA ASP A 823 43.40 3.59 46.54
C ASP A 823 44.18 4.77 45.95
N THR A 824 44.04 5.01 44.64
CA THR A 824 44.62 6.18 43.96
C THR A 824 43.98 7.48 44.47
N ALA A 825 42.64 7.52 44.61
CA ALA A 825 41.95 8.69 45.14
C ALA A 825 42.37 9.00 46.59
N ILE A 826 42.53 7.96 47.42
CA ILE A 826 42.98 8.08 48.81
C ILE A 826 44.43 8.54 48.89
N SER A 827 45.34 7.88 48.18
CA SER A 827 46.78 8.19 48.23
C SER A 827 47.11 9.58 47.66
N THR A 828 46.33 10.07 46.69
CA THR A 828 46.48 11.42 46.14
C THR A 828 45.68 12.49 46.88
N ASN A 829 44.93 12.11 47.93
CA ASN A 829 44.00 12.97 48.66
C ASN A 829 43.01 13.72 47.74
N LYS A 830 42.56 13.05 46.67
CA LYS A 830 41.55 13.53 45.72
C LYS A 830 40.28 12.69 45.89
N LEU A 831 39.67 12.80 47.06
CA LEU A 831 38.52 12.01 47.44
C LEU A 831 37.28 12.50 46.69
N SER A 832 36.78 11.66 45.80
CA SER A 832 35.53 11.86 45.06
C SER A 832 34.92 10.50 44.79
N PHE A 833 33.60 10.39 44.84
CA PHE A 833 32.88 9.19 44.47
C PHE A 833 33.40 8.55 43.18
N LYS A 834 33.52 7.23 43.19
CA LYS A 834 33.92 6.41 42.04
C LYS A 834 32.77 5.48 41.71
N ASN A 835 32.36 5.48 40.45
CA ASN A 835 31.23 4.69 40.01
C ASN A 835 31.72 3.41 39.35
N ILE A 836 31.38 2.26 39.94
CA ILE A 836 31.58 0.93 39.35
C ILE A 836 30.91 0.79 37.96
N HIS A 837 29.90 1.63 37.69
CA HIS A 837 29.04 1.60 36.50
C HIS A 837 28.04 0.44 36.50
N TYR A 838 27.09 0.48 35.58
CA TYR A 838 25.91 -0.38 35.57
C TYR A 838 26.22 -1.82 35.16
N LEU A 839 25.52 -2.77 35.78
CA LEU A 839 25.53 -4.21 35.48
C LEU A 839 26.94 -4.82 35.40
N PRO A 840 27.81 -4.67 36.42
CA PRO A 840 29.13 -5.28 36.48
C PRO A 840 29.09 -6.80 36.77
N ALA A 841 28.16 -7.54 36.15
CA ALA A 841 27.88 -8.94 36.43
C ALA A 841 29.10 -9.85 36.24
N ALA A 842 29.91 -9.60 35.20
CA ALA A 842 31.12 -10.38 34.96
C ALA A 842 32.18 -10.13 36.02
N ALA A 843 32.23 -8.94 36.64
CA ALA A 843 33.12 -8.69 37.78
C ALA A 843 32.64 -9.49 39.01
N THR A 844 31.33 -9.49 39.27
CA THR A 844 30.75 -10.25 40.39
C THR A 844 30.94 -11.75 40.24
N VAL A 845 30.68 -12.30 39.04
CA VAL A 845 30.86 -13.74 38.76
C VAL A 845 32.31 -14.16 39.02
N GLN A 846 33.30 -13.36 38.61
CA GLN A 846 34.72 -13.66 38.87
C GLN A 846 35.14 -13.39 40.33
N GLY A 847 34.42 -12.51 41.04
CA GLY A 847 34.71 -12.16 42.43
C GLY A 847 36.16 -11.70 42.63
N ALA A 848 36.83 -12.30 43.60
CA ALA A 848 38.22 -12.01 43.94
C ALA A 848 39.21 -12.31 42.80
N ASP A 849 38.85 -13.11 41.80
CA ASP A 849 39.75 -13.37 40.66
C ASP A 849 39.85 -12.15 39.74
N ALA A 850 38.86 -11.24 39.75
CA ALA A 850 38.89 -10.00 39.00
C ALA A 850 39.32 -8.78 39.83
N HIS A 851 39.31 -8.85 41.17
CA HIS A 851 39.70 -7.76 42.09
C HIS A 851 39.02 -6.40 41.81
N VAL A 852 37.74 -6.43 41.45
CA VAL A 852 36.98 -5.22 41.10
C VAL A 852 36.39 -4.53 42.32
N GLY A 853 35.73 -5.28 43.21
CA GLY A 853 35.18 -4.74 44.45
C GLY A 853 36.27 -4.14 45.35
N TYR A 854 35.88 -3.27 46.29
CA TYR A 854 36.83 -2.79 47.28
C TYR A 854 37.06 -3.88 48.34
N GLU A 855 38.08 -4.68 48.10
CA GLU A 855 38.56 -5.73 49.00
C GLU A 855 39.44 -5.14 50.11
N TYR A 856 39.07 -5.40 51.37
CA TYR A 856 39.76 -4.86 52.54
C TYR A 856 41.02 -5.66 52.88
N ASP A 857 42.07 -4.95 53.28
CA ASP A 857 43.38 -5.55 53.56
C ASP A 857 43.30 -6.60 54.68
N GLY A 858 43.94 -7.76 54.47
CA GLY A 858 43.98 -8.85 55.44
C GLY A 858 42.71 -9.72 55.48
N LYS A 859 41.72 -9.44 54.63
CA LYS A 859 40.53 -10.27 54.44
C LYS A 859 40.70 -11.19 53.23
N THR A 860 39.95 -12.29 53.23
CA THR A 860 39.86 -13.22 52.09
C THR A 860 38.48 -13.10 51.46
N TYR A 861 38.44 -13.08 50.14
CA TYR A 861 37.23 -12.94 49.35
C TYR A 861 36.98 -14.16 48.47
N ALA A 862 35.71 -14.46 48.20
CA ALA A 862 35.32 -15.54 47.31
C ALA A 862 35.75 -15.23 45.86
N GLY A 863 36.43 -16.19 45.21
CA GLY A 863 36.81 -16.11 43.79
C GLY A 863 35.64 -16.42 42.85
N LYS A 864 35.94 -16.90 41.65
CA LYS A 864 34.94 -17.17 40.61
C LYS A 864 33.86 -18.14 41.11
N THR A 865 32.60 -17.79 40.86
CA THR A 865 31.45 -18.65 41.17
C THR A 865 31.39 -19.83 40.21
N THR A 866 31.02 -21.00 40.75
CA THR A 866 30.83 -22.23 39.99
C THR A 866 29.42 -22.77 40.21
N HIS A 867 28.75 -23.23 39.16
CA HIS A 867 27.37 -23.73 39.25
C HIS A 867 27.17 -25.05 38.48
N ILE A 868 26.32 -25.93 39.00
CA ILE A 868 25.94 -27.18 38.33
C ILE A 868 25.01 -26.84 37.16
N GLY A 869 25.42 -27.13 35.93
CA GLY A 869 24.71 -26.71 34.71
C GLY A 869 25.42 -25.61 33.90
N GLY A 870 26.62 -25.20 34.34
CA GLY A 870 27.47 -24.22 33.67
C GLY A 870 27.51 -22.89 34.43
N ALA A 871 28.69 -22.28 34.50
CA ALA A 871 28.92 -20.97 35.13
C ALA A 871 29.17 -19.85 34.09
N GLU A 872 29.03 -20.19 32.82
CA GLU A 872 29.09 -19.27 31.69
C GLU A 872 27.84 -18.39 31.67
N CYS A 873 27.97 -17.12 31.27
CA CYS A 873 26.83 -16.20 31.26
C CYS A 873 25.64 -16.76 30.46
N MET A 874 25.90 -17.38 29.31
CA MET A 874 24.87 -17.94 28.43
C MET A 874 24.22 -19.23 28.97
N SER A 875 24.81 -19.90 29.97
CA SER A 875 24.15 -21.05 30.59
C SER A 875 22.88 -20.60 31.34
N CYS A 876 22.91 -19.38 31.90
CA CYS A 876 21.81 -18.73 32.61
C CYS A 876 21.02 -17.78 31.69
N HIS A 877 21.71 -16.89 30.98
CA HIS A 877 21.19 -15.86 30.08
C HIS A 877 21.22 -16.35 28.62
N SER A 878 20.43 -17.37 28.30
CA SER A 878 20.46 -18.01 26.98
C SER A 878 19.75 -17.14 25.93
N GLY A 879 20.49 -16.59 24.97
CA GLY A 879 19.90 -15.85 23.85
C GLY A 879 18.96 -16.69 22.97
N ILE A 880 19.26 -17.99 22.80
CA ILE A 880 18.42 -18.89 21.98
C ILE A 880 17.11 -19.23 22.70
N ALA A 881 17.15 -19.48 24.00
CA ALA A 881 15.94 -19.88 24.75
C ALA A 881 15.01 -18.69 25.05
N THR A 882 15.52 -17.46 24.96
CA THR A 882 14.83 -16.24 25.39
C THR A 882 14.66 -15.22 24.25
N ASN A 883 14.92 -15.62 23.00
CA ASN A 883 14.89 -14.72 21.85
C ASN A 883 15.72 -13.44 22.04
N HIS A 884 16.88 -13.59 22.68
CA HIS A 884 17.82 -12.54 23.02
C HIS A 884 17.32 -11.47 23.99
N SER A 885 16.25 -11.70 24.76
CA SER A 885 15.97 -10.85 25.92
C SER A 885 17.10 -10.92 26.95
N PHE A 886 17.82 -12.06 26.99
CA PHE A 886 18.82 -12.41 28.00
C PHE A 886 18.27 -12.38 29.44
N SER A 887 16.96 -12.24 29.61
CA SER A 887 16.30 -12.31 30.90
C SER A 887 16.42 -13.72 31.44
N VAL A 888 16.89 -13.84 32.68
CA VAL A 888 16.94 -15.15 33.35
C VAL A 888 15.54 -15.66 33.69
N PHE A 889 14.56 -14.75 33.81
CA PHE A 889 13.17 -15.08 34.15
C PHE A 889 12.48 -15.85 33.02
N ASP A 890 12.75 -15.48 31.77
CA ASP A 890 12.25 -16.13 30.57
C ASP A 890 12.80 -17.56 30.43
N ASN A 891 13.83 -17.89 31.23
CA ASN A 891 14.45 -19.21 31.29
C ASN A 891 14.34 -19.85 32.69
N ALA A 892 13.48 -19.34 33.57
CA ALA A 892 13.42 -19.77 34.97
C ALA A 892 12.94 -21.23 35.14
N ALA A 893 12.20 -21.76 34.17
CA ALA A 893 11.71 -23.14 34.18
C ALA A 893 12.84 -24.17 34.35
N LYS A 894 14.01 -23.94 33.74
CA LYS A 894 15.16 -24.85 33.86
C LYS A 894 15.69 -24.94 35.30
N CYS A 895 15.56 -23.87 36.07
CA CYS A 895 16.11 -23.75 37.42
C CYS A 895 15.29 -24.59 38.43
N SER A 896 13.98 -24.75 38.17
CA SER A 896 13.06 -25.48 39.05
C SER A 896 13.47 -26.94 39.30
N THR A 897 14.18 -27.57 38.35
CA THR A 897 14.65 -28.96 38.47
C THR A 897 15.60 -29.17 39.66
N CYS A 898 16.43 -28.18 39.97
CA CYS A 898 17.40 -28.26 41.06
C CYS A 898 16.98 -27.42 42.28
N HIS A 899 16.31 -26.29 42.07
CA HIS A 899 15.95 -25.34 43.13
C HIS A 899 14.53 -25.51 43.67
N GLY A 900 13.68 -26.31 43.01
CA GLY A 900 12.31 -26.58 43.45
C GLY A 900 11.32 -25.43 43.29
N THR A 901 11.75 -24.31 42.70
CA THR A 901 10.91 -23.13 42.40
C THR A 901 11.45 -22.39 41.18
N THR A 902 10.56 -21.71 40.45
CA THR A 902 10.89 -20.78 39.36
C THR A 902 11.10 -19.35 39.87
N ASP A 903 10.78 -19.07 41.14
CA ASP A 903 11.07 -17.78 41.77
C ASP A 903 12.56 -17.71 42.14
N ILE A 904 13.34 -17.09 41.27
CA ILE A 904 14.79 -16.96 41.40
C ILE A 904 15.18 -16.13 42.63
N LYS A 905 14.34 -15.17 43.05
CA LYS A 905 14.64 -14.30 44.20
C LYS A 905 14.59 -15.07 45.51
N SER A 906 13.77 -16.10 45.60
CA SER A 906 13.64 -16.97 46.79
C SER A 906 14.83 -17.92 47.03
N TYR A 907 15.83 -17.96 46.14
CA TYR A 907 16.90 -18.96 46.21
C TYR A 907 17.84 -18.75 47.39
N ARG A 908 18.04 -19.82 48.18
CA ARG A 908 19.00 -19.88 49.30
C ARG A 908 20.27 -20.70 49.05
N MET A 909 20.39 -21.38 47.91
CA MET A 909 21.53 -22.26 47.59
C MET A 909 21.89 -23.26 48.71
N GLY A 910 20.88 -23.74 49.46
CA GLY A 910 21.06 -24.65 50.60
C GLY A 910 21.56 -23.99 51.90
N SER A 911 21.70 -22.66 51.94
CA SER A 911 22.05 -21.91 53.14
C SER A 911 20.91 -21.85 54.15
N VAL A 912 21.24 -22.08 55.42
CA VAL A 912 20.34 -21.95 56.58
C VAL A 912 20.81 -20.88 57.57
N LEU A 913 21.84 -20.11 57.19
CA LEU A 913 22.41 -19.05 58.03
C LEU A 913 21.65 -17.74 57.78
N ASP A 914 21.49 -16.98 58.86
CA ASP A 914 21.07 -15.58 58.89
C ASP A 914 22.35 -14.73 58.80
N TYR A 915 22.54 -14.03 57.68
CA TYR A 915 23.74 -13.24 57.38
C TYR A 915 23.60 -11.78 57.81
N ASP A 916 22.41 -11.21 57.69
CA ASP A 916 22.08 -9.82 58.00
C ASP A 916 21.65 -9.56 59.45
N GLY A 917 21.47 -10.63 60.24
CA GLY A 917 21.16 -10.58 61.67
C GLY A 917 19.70 -10.27 62.01
N ASP A 918 18.78 -10.31 61.04
CA ASP A 918 17.38 -9.95 61.22
C ASP A 918 16.52 -11.08 61.86
N LYS A 919 17.12 -12.28 62.00
CA LYS A 919 16.54 -13.55 62.50
C LYS A 919 15.63 -14.28 61.52
N ASN A 920 15.61 -13.90 60.26
CA ASN A 920 14.85 -14.53 59.18
C ASN A 920 15.73 -15.46 58.33
N THR A 921 15.91 -16.69 58.81
CA THR A 921 16.66 -17.72 58.05
C THR A 921 15.95 -18.27 56.79
N THR A 922 14.79 -17.72 56.40
CA THR A 922 13.92 -18.30 55.35
C THR A 922 13.75 -17.47 54.09
N GLU A 923 14.15 -16.20 54.10
CA GLU A 923 14.04 -15.30 52.94
C GLU A 923 15.03 -15.62 51.82
N GLY A 924 15.00 -14.90 50.70
CA GLY A 924 15.97 -15.10 49.63
C GLY A 924 17.37 -14.61 50.01
N LEU A 925 18.42 -15.13 49.36
CA LEU A 925 19.75 -14.51 49.47
C LEU A 925 19.80 -13.09 48.90
N GLY A 926 18.85 -12.73 48.04
CA GLY A 926 18.65 -11.35 47.60
C GLY A 926 18.24 -10.44 48.75
N ASP A 927 17.31 -10.90 49.59
CA ASP A 927 16.82 -10.15 50.75
C ASP A 927 17.95 -9.97 51.78
N GLU A 928 18.71 -11.03 52.05
CA GLU A 928 19.88 -10.98 52.95
C GLU A 928 20.96 -9.97 52.49
N LEU A 929 21.20 -9.85 51.17
CA LEU A 929 22.09 -8.81 50.64
C LEU A 929 21.47 -7.40 50.73
N SER A 930 20.16 -7.30 50.56
CA SER A 930 19.44 -6.03 50.65
C SER A 930 19.54 -5.43 52.03
N THR A 931 19.22 -6.21 53.07
CA THR A 931 19.33 -5.77 54.46
C THR A 931 20.78 -5.47 54.84
N LEU A 932 21.76 -6.26 54.37
CA LEU A 932 23.18 -5.94 54.57
C LEU A 932 23.56 -4.60 53.92
N ALA A 933 23.05 -4.30 52.72
CA ALA A 933 23.28 -3.03 52.06
C ALA A 933 22.60 -1.86 52.78
N GLU A 934 21.40 -2.07 53.32
CA GLU A 934 20.71 -1.09 54.17
C GLU A 934 21.54 -0.78 55.42
N LEU A 935 22.08 -1.80 56.12
CA LEU A 935 22.98 -1.61 57.26
C LEU A 935 24.22 -0.80 56.88
N VAL A 936 24.83 -1.07 55.72
CA VAL A 936 25.96 -0.27 55.20
C VAL A 936 25.54 1.19 55.00
N TYR A 937 24.39 1.43 54.37
CA TYR A 937 23.90 2.78 54.10
C TYR A 937 23.56 3.56 55.38
N GLU A 938 22.84 2.95 56.32
CA GLU A 938 22.53 3.54 57.63
C GLU A 938 23.81 3.90 58.40
N GLN A 939 24.82 3.04 58.33
CA GLN A 939 26.11 3.30 58.95
C GLN A 939 26.88 4.42 58.23
N MET A 940 26.79 4.51 56.89
CA MET A 940 27.33 5.65 56.13
C MET A 940 26.66 6.95 56.57
N GLN A 941 25.33 6.97 56.72
CA GLN A 941 24.59 8.13 57.22
C GLN A 941 25.04 8.51 58.63
N THR A 942 25.21 7.53 59.52
CA THR A 942 25.69 7.75 60.89
C THR A 942 27.08 8.38 60.93
N VAL A 943 28.03 7.83 60.16
CA VAL A 943 29.41 8.34 60.09
C VAL A 943 29.46 9.74 59.49
N ALA A 944 28.69 9.99 58.43
CA ALA A 944 28.62 11.28 57.75
C ALA A 944 27.96 12.36 58.64
N ALA A 945 26.86 12.02 59.32
CA ALA A 945 26.17 12.90 60.26
C ALA A 945 27.04 13.23 61.48
N ALA A 946 27.80 12.26 62.01
CA ALA A 946 28.74 12.50 63.11
C ALA A 946 29.86 13.48 62.74
N ALA A 947 30.21 13.57 61.45
CA ALA A 947 31.11 14.57 60.90
C ALA A 947 30.43 15.93 60.60
N GLY A 948 29.13 16.07 60.89
CA GLY A 948 28.32 17.25 60.60
C GLY A 948 28.01 17.44 59.12
N LYS A 949 28.08 16.36 58.33
CA LYS A 949 27.93 16.35 56.87
C LYS A 949 27.07 15.15 56.45
N PRO A 950 25.77 15.14 56.75
CA PRO A 950 24.90 14.01 56.41
C PRO A 950 24.85 13.74 54.89
N ILE A 951 24.75 12.46 54.53
CA ILE A 951 24.82 11.94 53.16
C ILE A 951 23.49 11.29 52.79
N LEU A 952 23.06 11.48 51.55
CA LEU A 952 21.88 10.83 50.96
C LEU A 952 22.26 10.11 49.69
N TYR A 953 21.55 9.02 49.40
CA TYR A 953 21.69 8.25 48.17
C TYR A 953 20.40 8.32 47.33
N ASN A 954 20.57 8.38 46.01
CA ASN A 954 19.49 8.21 45.05
C ASN A 954 19.99 7.46 43.83
N GLU A 955 19.41 6.28 43.60
CA GLU A 955 19.80 5.40 42.50
C GLU A 955 19.53 5.96 41.10
N ALA A 956 18.54 6.85 40.97
CA ALA A 956 18.05 7.41 39.72
C ALA A 956 18.76 8.71 39.31
N SER A 957 19.44 9.40 40.24
CA SER A 957 20.03 10.71 39.99
C SER A 957 21.54 10.70 40.12
N TYR A 958 22.28 10.87 39.01
CA TYR A 958 23.73 11.06 39.05
C TYR A 958 24.09 12.40 39.74
N PRO A 959 25.09 12.44 40.66
CA PRO A 959 26.12 11.44 40.95
C PRO A 959 25.81 10.49 42.12
N TYR A 960 24.53 10.20 42.34
CA TYR A 960 23.95 9.25 43.29
C TYR A 960 24.07 9.62 44.77
N PHE A 961 25.13 10.30 45.17
CA PHE A 961 25.32 10.76 46.54
C PHE A 961 25.21 12.27 46.65
N PHE A 962 24.36 12.73 47.54
CA PHE A 962 24.03 14.15 47.77
C PHE A 962 24.25 14.51 49.25
N ALA A 963 24.43 15.80 49.52
CA ALA A 963 24.41 16.29 50.89
C ALA A 963 22.96 16.48 51.35
N ASP A 964 22.64 16.00 52.55
CA ASP A 964 21.39 16.36 53.23
C ASP A 964 21.55 17.77 53.80
N THR A 965 20.93 18.75 53.15
CA THR A 965 21.11 20.16 53.47
C THR A 965 20.18 20.63 54.59
N ASN A 966 19.05 19.96 54.76
CA ASN A 966 18.04 20.32 55.77
C ASN A 966 18.03 19.39 57.00
N GLY A 967 18.77 18.28 56.95
CA GLY A 967 18.95 17.33 58.03
C GLY A 967 17.76 16.41 58.29
N ASN A 968 16.84 16.25 57.32
CA ASN A 968 15.63 15.45 57.47
C ASN A 968 15.85 13.95 57.14
N GLY A 969 17.01 13.58 56.58
CA GLY A 969 17.33 12.21 56.18
C GLY A 969 16.61 11.72 54.92
N VAL A 970 15.94 12.61 54.16
CA VAL A 970 15.15 12.33 52.96
C VAL A 970 15.69 13.20 51.82
N LEU A 971 15.89 12.63 50.64
CA LEU A 971 16.33 13.42 49.50
C LEU A 971 15.18 14.22 48.91
N ASP A 972 15.20 15.53 49.12
CA ASP A 972 14.24 16.44 48.52
C ASP A 972 14.59 16.76 47.04
N PRO A 973 13.62 17.11 46.19
CA PRO A 973 13.88 17.41 44.77
C PRO A 973 14.90 18.52 44.53
N ASP A 974 14.97 19.52 45.41
CA ASP A 974 15.96 20.59 45.37
C ASP A 974 17.36 20.14 45.82
N GLU A 975 17.46 19.03 46.55
CA GLU A 975 18.71 18.41 46.95
C GLU A 975 19.24 17.41 45.92
N ALA A 976 18.35 16.82 45.11
CA ALA A 976 18.66 15.87 44.03
C ALA A 976 19.30 16.51 42.79
N VAL A 977 20.10 17.56 42.97
CA VAL A 977 20.77 18.32 41.89
C VAL A 977 22.27 18.12 41.93
N SER A 978 22.92 18.07 40.76
CA SER A 978 24.36 17.81 40.65
C SER A 978 25.25 18.78 41.45
N ALA A 979 24.80 20.04 41.60
CA ALA A 979 25.45 21.06 42.42
C ALA A 979 25.53 20.67 43.91
N ASN A 980 24.56 19.90 44.40
CA ASN A 980 24.48 19.40 45.78
C ASN A 980 25.13 18.01 45.96
N SER A 981 25.90 17.55 44.99
CA SER A 981 26.64 16.29 45.10
C SER A 981 27.53 16.25 46.34
N TYR A 982 27.53 15.11 47.03
CA TYR A 982 28.26 14.94 48.28
C TYR A 982 29.77 15.16 48.09
N LYS A 983 30.36 16.05 48.89
CA LYS A 983 31.77 16.45 48.77
C LYS A 983 32.66 16.01 49.94
N ASN A 984 32.07 15.68 51.09
CA ASN A 984 32.82 15.45 52.34
C ASN A 984 33.22 13.98 52.48
N TRP A 985 33.91 13.46 51.47
CA TRP A 985 34.37 12.08 51.43
C TRP A 985 35.51 11.86 52.43
N THR A 986 35.42 10.81 53.24
CA THR A 986 36.55 10.22 53.96
C THR A 986 37.02 8.95 53.24
N PRO A 987 38.22 8.44 53.50
CA PRO A 987 38.66 7.15 52.96
C PRO A 987 37.66 6.03 53.27
N GLU A 988 37.12 5.96 54.48
CA GLU A 988 36.18 4.93 54.92
C GLU A 988 34.83 5.03 54.19
N LEU A 989 34.26 6.23 54.10
CA LEU A 989 33.02 6.48 53.35
C LEU A 989 33.19 6.19 51.86
N LEU A 990 34.35 6.51 51.28
CA LEU A 990 34.61 6.26 49.86
C LEU A 990 34.68 4.76 49.55
N LYS A 991 35.29 3.96 50.43
CA LYS A 991 35.35 2.50 50.28
C LYS A 991 33.97 1.86 50.38
N ALA A 992 33.21 2.22 51.42
CA ALA A 992 31.88 1.67 51.65
C ALA A 992 30.89 2.09 50.57
N SER A 993 30.88 3.36 50.16
CA SER A 993 30.00 3.85 49.07
C SER A 993 30.29 3.17 47.73
N PHE A 994 31.55 2.79 47.45
CA PHE A 994 31.88 2.05 46.25
C PHE A 994 31.29 0.63 46.24
N ASN A 995 31.44 -0.12 47.34
CA ASN A 995 30.84 -1.45 47.47
C ASN A 995 29.31 -1.41 47.52
N PHE A 996 28.73 -0.41 48.20
CA PHE A 996 27.29 -0.17 48.21
C PHE A 996 26.75 0.12 46.80
N GLN A 997 27.45 0.99 46.04
CA GLN A 997 27.10 1.23 44.63
C GLN A 997 27.24 -0.05 43.80
N PHE A 998 28.27 -0.87 44.04
CA PHE A 998 28.48 -2.13 43.32
C PHE A 998 27.29 -3.08 43.53
N TYR A 999 26.82 -3.24 44.76
CA TYR A 999 25.58 -3.97 45.04
C TYR A 999 24.39 -3.40 44.25
N HIS A 1000 24.13 -2.09 44.36
CA HIS A 1000 22.96 -1.48 43.71
C HIS A 1000 23.01 -1.45 42.18
N LYS A 1001 24.20 -1.49 41.59
CA LYS A 1001 24.36 -1.58 40.14
C LYS A 1001 24.46 -3.02 39.64
N GLU A 1002 24.39 -4.01 40.53
CA GLU A 1002 24.41 -5.43 40.23
C GLU A 1002 23.19 -6.18 40.81
N PRO A 1003 22.00 -6.04 40.18
CA PRO A 1003 20.76 -6.61 40.70
C PRO A 1003 20.77 -8.14 40.78
N GLY A 1004 21.69 -8.81 40.07
CA GLY A 1004 21.88 -10.27 40.09
C GLY A 1004 22.90 -10.75 41.13
N ALA A 1005 23.44 -9.89 42.01
CA ALA A 1005 24.57 -10.23 42.88
C ALA A 1005 24.36 -11.49 43.73
N TYR A 1006 23.13 -11.71 44.21
CA TYR A 1006 22.76 -12.89 45.00
C TYR A 1006 22.89 -14.20 44.23
N ALA A 1007 22.66 -14.19 42.92
CA ALA A 1007 22.78 -15.36 42.06
C ALA A 1007 24.19 -15.48 41.44
N HIS A 1008 24.80 -14.35 41.06
CA HIS A 1008 26.09 -14.31 40.40
C HIS A 1008 27.25 -14.67 41.34
N ASN A 1009 27.27 -14.14 42.56
CA ASN A 1009 28.27 -14.45 43.59
C ASN A 1009 27.86 -13.89 44.96
N PHE A 1010 26.84 -14.49 45.59
CA PHE A 1010 26.34 -14.07 46.91
C PHE A 1010 27.47 -13.88 47.93
N LYS A 1011 28.40 -14.85 48.01
CA LYS A 1011 29.48 -14.83 48.99
C LYS A 1011 30.39 -13.63 48.80
N TYR A 1012 30.82 -13.35 47.58
CA TYR A 1012 31.69 -12.21 47.31
C TYR A 1012 30.99 -10.90 47.66
N MET A 1013 29.77 -10.68 47.18
CA MET A 1013 29.05 -9.43 47.45
C MET A 1013 28.73 -9.25 48.94
N GLY A 1014 28.25 -10.30 49.61
CA GLY A 1014 27.97 -10.25 51.04
C GLY A 1014 29.22 -10.03 51.89
N GLN A 1015 30.37 -10.57 51.49
CA GLN A 1015 31.66 -10.27 52.13
C GLN A 1015 32.07 -8.80 51.97
N LEU A 1016 31.88 -8.21 50.78
CA LEU A 1016 32.15 -6.79 50.54
C LEU A 1016 31.25 -5.89 51.39
N LEU A 1017 29.95 -6.17 51.45
CA LEU A 1017 29.00 -5.40 52.26
C LEU A 1017 29.28 -5.55 53.76
N PHE A 1018 29.47 -6.77 54.25
CA PHE A 1018 29.83 -7.06 55.64
C PHE A 1018 31.10 -6.31 56.07
N ASP A 1019 32.19 -6.42 55.29
CA ASP A 1019 33.45 -5.78 55.63
C ASP A 1019 33.36 -4.24 55.48
N SER A 1020 32.47 -3.72 54.63
CA SER A 1020 32.18 -2.28 54.53
C SER A 1020 31.48 -1.76 55.78
N TYR A 1021 30.47 -2.48 56.26
CA TYR A 1021 29.77 -2.17 57.51
C TYR A 1021 30.72 -2.23 58.72
N GLU A 1022 31.54 -3.29 58.82
CA GLU A 1022 32.57 -3.42 59.86
C GLU A 1022 33.59 -2.26 59.80
N ASN A 1023 34.05 -1.88 58.61
CA ASN A 1023 35.03 -0.81 58.45
C ASN A 1023 34.50 0.57 58.86
N LEU A 1024 33.20 0.81 58.70
CA LEU A 1024 32.53 2.02 59.18
C LEU A 1024 32.22 1.98 60.68
N GLY A 1025 32.55 0.90 61.38
CA GLY A 1025 32.34 0.73 62.82
C GLY A 1025 30.97 0.17 63.20
N GLY A 1026 30.27 -0.48 62.28
CA GLY A 1026 29.01 -1.19 62.54
C GLY A 1026 29.17 -2.40 63.48
N ASP A 1027 28.10 -2.78 64.17
CA ASP A 1027 28.10 -3.92 65.10
C ASP A 1027 27.83 -5.25 64.39
N ILE A 1028 28.86 -6.07 64.26
CA ILE A 1028 28.82 -7.35 63.55
C ILE A 1028 28.46 -8.55 64.45
N ALA A 1029 28.13 -8.35 65.74
CA ALA A 1029 27.95 -9.45 66.69
C ALA A 1029 26.85 -10.45 66.27
N ASN A 1030 25.78 -9.94 65.65
CA ASN A 1030 24.65 -10.75 65.19
C ASN A 1030 24.76 -11.15 63.72
N LEU A 1031 25.62 -10.49 62.95
CA LEU A 1031 25.82 -10.79 61.53
C LEU A 1031 26.62 -12.09 61.34
N LYS A 1032 26.52 -12.67 60.15
CA LYS A 1032 27.43 -13.72 59.70
C LYS A 1032 28.11 -13.27 58.41
N ARG A 1033 29.44 -13.34 58.41
CA ARG A 1033 30.22 -13.11 57.19
C ARG A 1033 30.10 -14.35 56.28
N PRO A 1034 29.66 -14.21 55.02
CA PRO A 1034 29.52 -15.32 54.08
C PRO A 1034 30.81 -16.08 53.71
#